data_AF-A0A927P9W3-F1
#
_entry.id   AF-A0A927P9W3-F1
#
_cell.length_a   1.000
_cell.length_b   1.000
_cell.length_c   1.000
_cell.angle_alpha   90.00
_cell.angle_beta   90.00
_cell.angle_gamma   90.00
#
_symmetry.space_group_name_H-M   'P 1'
#
loop_
_entity.id
_entity.type
_entity.pdbx_description
1 polymer ?
#
loop_
_entity_poly.entity_id
_entity_poly.type
_entity_poly.pdbx_seq_one_letter_code
_entity_poly.pdbx_strand_id
1 'polypeptide(L)'
;MKKSKLFLILALVLSLAVGLGGTLAYLTDTDEDVNVMTLGNVQIEQIELQRAEGVDYRNGGEPLNLGDLVPFQQGKALYPAYAASDDAYTAVQDNDEQLWWSLNYVNNGTTKGGSNGLWNDYNLKGAMDKFVFVKNTGSSDAYFRTWIALECPEGMEYGEDSDKEFMNNVNGSVTAYKWDSIGYAEIDGVRYCILAATYQKVLEPGKTSHPSLLQVVMTHNATNEDMKLLGNTYEILTFTQAVQTNNFENAEQALDTAFGDITADNHPWTNATIEIPTFVKTADELVAAFANIQKDDVIHLANDIDMTGKTLDATNGNVGFTLYGNGHTISNLVGTEQGLFVNNTGSSDYYFYDVHLENCKVDSATNYAGLFVGDADTCDELVFENCTAKDCTVKSAKYAAAFAAYTAGYDVQNNGPVYGDVTIKDCEVIGGSITGNGSVGAAIGHSGGNPDTTNTITNLKVEGVAIKGEDAEHTGIVVGTANVGKTIINNATYENVTGNYNTKHPLYGRFVPDGTGTLTIDGTNVTLAPTDPWETIEVSEGNVTRENQAATDYVEICHKSGNLTLKNVVFENGLTIYTNKVDNNGTITLEDCVIYLSNGTAANSNYNQCKADYGLNLNLANGSDITLTFKNCKFLKPVDHTYSNSPGSTYNVYIGGGYSANSITFEGCTFEGSAKHAIGCSSEATSKYYKLTVTGCNFKDWNNNAENGAAIRGNLPSADFAADITISGNTFGNSNNSTQTTVAIDSWNGTWN
;
A
#
# COMPACT_ATOMS: atom_id res chain seq x y z
N MET A 1 -0.08 2.85 52.79
CA MET A 1 -1.26 2.86 51.90
C MET A 1 -0.95 1.98 50.70
N LYS A 2 -1.95 1.28 50.18
CA LYS A 2 -1.77 0.13 49.26
C LYS A 2 -1.15 0.59 47.93
N LYS A 3 0.03 0.04 47.60
CA LYS A 3 0.65 0.10 46.26
C LYS A 3 -0.35 -0.50 45.25
N SER A 4 -1.01 0.34 44.45
CA SER A 4 -1.89 -0.14 43.38
C SER A 4 -1.05 -0.41 42.13
N LYS A 5 -0.82 -1.70 41.91
CA LYS A 5 -0.53 -2.40 40.66
C LYS A 5 -0.63 -1.56 39.38
N LEU A 6 0.51 -1.28 38.75
CA LEU A 6 0.74 -1.47 37.31
C LEU A 6 2.27 -1.49 37.09
N PHE A 7 2.80 -2.62 36.62
CA PHE A 7 4.20 -2.84 36.24
C PHE A 7 4.16 -3.52 34.88
N LEU A 8 4.75 -2.92 33.84
CA LEU A 8 5.59 -3.60 32.86
C LEU A 8 6.35 -2.58 31.99
N ILE A 9 7.65 -2.78 31.89
CA ILE A 9 8.67 -1.95 31.25
C ILE A 9 8.80 -2.35 29.78
N LEU A 10 8.82 -1.36 28.87
CA LEU A 10 9.09 -1.56 27.45
C LEU A 10 10.41 -0.87 27.06
N ALA A 11 11.41 -1.66 26.69
CA ALA A 11 12.59 -1.21 25.94
C ALA A 11 12.46 -1.70 24.50
N LEU A 12 11.90 -0.83 23.67
CA LEU A 12 12.23 -0.54 22.28
C LEU A 12 11.44 0.75 21.99
N VAL A 13 12.08 1.82 21.53
CA VAL A 13 11.41 3.06 21.15
C VAL A 13 12.06 3.53 19.86
N LEU A 14 11.34 3.45 18.73
CA LEU A 14 11.55 4.36 17.61
C LEU A 14 10.77 5.64 17.93
N SER A 15 11.48 6.74 18.13
CA SER A 15 10.85 8.05 18.31
C SER A 15 10.43 8.62 16.95
N LEU A 16 9.14 8.96 16.78
CA LEU A 16 8.68 9.90 15.76
C LEU A 16 8.32 11.22 16.46
N ALA A 17 9.03 12.31 16.15
CA ALA A 17 8.67 13.64 16.61
C ALA A 17 7.62 14.22 15.65
N VAL A 18 6.35 14.25 16.07
CA VAL A 18 5.32 15.05 15.37
C VAL A 18 5.43 16.49 15.89
N GLY A 19 6.08 17.34 15.10
CA GLY A 19 6.12 18.78 15.34
C GLY A 19 4.77 19.42 15.01
N LEU A 20 3.95 19.69 16.02
CA LEU A 20 2.79 20.56 15.89
C LEU A 20 3.24 22.04 16.02
N GLY A 21 3.17 22.79 14.91
CA GLY A 21 2.91 24.24 14.93
C GLY A 21 3.99 25.15 14.35
N GLY A 22 3.71 25.72 13.17
CA GLY A 22 4.39 26.91 12.63
C GLY A 22 3.88 27.29 11.24
N THR A 23 3.00 28.29 11.16
CA THR A 23 2.38 28.77 9.92
C THR A 23 3.30 29.68 9.07
N LEU A 24 3.22 29.47 7.74
CA LEU A 24 3.40 30.40 6.60
C LEU A 24 4.80 30.86 6.15
N ALA A 25 5.13 30.55 4.88
CA ALA A 25 5.39 31.56 3.84
C ALA A 25 5.17 31.00 2.41
N TYR A 26 4.38 31.74 1.64
CA TYR A 26 4.01 31.52 0.22
C TYR A 26 5.23 31.55 -0.72
N LEU A 27 5.28 30.63 -1.68
CA LEU A 27 5.99 30.79 -2.95
C LEU A 27 5.04 30.40 -4.08
N THR A 28 4.61 31.38 -4.88
CA THR A 28 3.88 31.14 -6.13
C THR A 28 4.87 31.21 -7.28
N ASP A 29 4.98 30.11 -8.02
CA ASP A 29 5.53 30.05 -9.38
C ASP A 29 4.52 29.31 -10.27
N THR A 30 4.43 29.69 -11.54
CA THR A 30 3.61 29.01 -12.55
C THR A 30 4.54 28.42 -13.59
N ASP A 31 5.03 27.23 -13.28
CA ASP A 31 5.61 26.26 -14.23
C ASP A 31 5.31 24.85 -13.70
N GLU A 32 4.90 23.93 -14.57
CA GLU A 32 4.50 22.56 -14.20
C GLU A 32 5.75 21.68 -14.05
N ASP A 33 6.55 21.95 -13.02
CA ASP A 33 7.61 21.03 -12.56
C ASP A 33 7.21 20.44 -11.19
N VAL A 34 7.08 19.11 -11.14
CA VAL A 34 6.87 18.38 -9.89
C VAL A 34 8.20 18.35 -9.13
N ASN A 35 8.37 19.30 -8.22
CA ASN A 35 9.45 19.26 -7.25
C ASN A 35 9.11 18.26 -6.14
N VAL A 36 9.48 16.98 -6.33
CA VAL A 36 9.43 15.99 -5.25
C VAL A 36 10.57 16.30 -4.27
N MET A 37 10.21 16.77 -3.07
CA MET A 37 11.15 16.89 -1.97
C MET A 37 11.11 15.60 -1.15
N THR A 38 12.27 14.98 -0.91
CA THR A 38 12.36 13.90 0.08
C THR A 38 12.23 14.51 1.47
N LEU A 39 11.20 14.13 2.23
CA LEU A 39 11.14 14.43 3.66
C LEU A 39 12.16 13.53 4.37
N GLY A 40 13.06 14.12 5.15
CA GLY A 40 14.04 13.36 5.93
C GLY A 40 13.35 12.62 7.07
N ASN A 41 13.56 11.30 7.18
CA ASN A 41 13.00 10.48 8.24
C ASN A 41 14.08 10.18 9.29
N VAL A 42 14.06 10.92 10.40
CA VAL A 42 14.92 10.66 11.56
C VAL A 42 14.26 9.59 12.40
N GLN A 43 14.91 8.43 12.51
CA GLN A 43 14.48 7.34 13.38
C GLN A 43 15.69 6.80 14.13
N ILE A 44 15.53 6.55 15.41
CA ILE A 44 16.58 6.01 16.27
C ILE A 44 16.08 4.81 17.07
N GLU A 45 17.00 3.95 17.45
CA GLU A 45 16.80 2.82 18.36
C GLU A 45 17.72 3.00 19.57
N GLN A 46 17.16 3.12 20.76
CA GLN A 46 17.93 3.04 22.01
C GLN A 46 18.25 1.56 22.30
N ILE A 47 19.53 1.21 22.39
CA ILE A 47 20.01 -0.15 22.60
C ILE A 47 20.66 -0.24 23.98
N GLU A 48 20.11 -1.10 24.84
CA GLU A 48 20.61 -1.32 26.20
C GLU A 48 21.27 -2.68 26.33
N LEU A 49 22.58 -2.71 26.58
CA LEU A 49 23.38 -3.93 26.62
C LEU A 49 24.08 -4.13 27.96
N GLN A 50 24.52 -5.36 28.19
CA GLN A 50 25.39 -5.78 29.29
C GLN A 50 26.48 -6.71 28.75
N ARG A 51 27.57 -6.93 29.51
CA ARG A 51 28.54 -7.98 29.17
C ARG A 51 27.88 -9.37 29.18
N ALA A 52 28.24 -10.23 28.23
CA ALA A 52 27.83 -11.62 28.20
C ALA A 52 28.43 -12.42 29.38
N GLU A 53 27.72 -13.45 29.85
CA GLU A 53 28.20 -14.30 30.93
C GLU A 53 29.49 -15.03 30.52
N GLY A 54 30.50 -15.03 31.40
CA GLY A 54 31.80 -15.67 31.14
C GLY A 54 32.79 -14.82 30.35
N VAL A 55 32.39 -13.63 29.88
CA VAL A 55 33.33 -12.62 29.36
C VAL A 55 34.02 -11.94 30.54
N ASP A 56 35.16 -12.50 30.94
CA ASP A 56 35.96 -12.03 32.06
C ASP A 56 36.76 -10.78 31.68
N TYR A 57 36.69 -9.75 32.52
CA TYR A 57 37.62 -8.64 32.46
C TYR A 57 38.75 -8.87 33.47
N ARG A 58 39.98 -8.95 32.96
CA ARG A 58 41.19 -8.93 33.78
C ARG A 58 41.96 -7.65 33.53
N ASN A 59 42.56 -7.14 34.60
CA ASN A 59 43.50 -6.02 34.63
C ASN A 59 44.45 -6.08 33.40
N GLY A 60 44.23 -5.23 32.39
CA GLY A 60 44.99 -5.19 31.14
C GLY A 60 44.45 -6.00 29.95
N GLY A 61 43.15 -6.34 29.90
CA GLY A 61 42.51 -7.07 28.80
C GLY A 61 42.15 -6.20 27.57
N GLU A 62 41.96 -6.87 26.42
CA GLU A 62 41.50 -6.27 25.15
C GLU A 62 40.13 -5.55 25.31
N PRO A 63 39.81 -4.57 24.45
CA PRO A 63 38.50 -3.92 24.43
C PRO A 63 37.36 -4.94 24.25
N LEU A 64 36.21 -4.71 24.89
CA LEU A 64 35.03 -5.54 24.63
C LEU A 64 34.50 -5.21 23.25
N ASN A 65 34.25 -6.23 22.43
CA ASN A 65 33.58 -6.08 21.16
C ASN A 65 32.07 -5.95 21.36
N LEU A 66 31.35 -5.36 20.41
CA LEU A 66 29.88 -5.40 20.40
C LEU A 66 29.34 -6.84 20.47
N GLY A 67 30.06 -7.82 19.89
CA GLY A 67 29.71 -9.24 19.99
C GLY A 67 29.93 -9.89 21.37
N ASP A 68 30.65 -9.22 22.27
CA ASP A 68 30.83 -9.63 23.68
C ASP A 68 29.70 -9.10 24.58
N LEU A 69 28.78 -8.31 24.01
CA LEU A 69 27.64 -7.71 24.67
C LEU A 69 26.33 -8.42 24.28
N VAL A 70 25.42 -8.50 25.24
CA VAL A 70 24.07 -9.07 25.05
C VAL A 70 23.01 -8.06 25.54
N PRO A 71 21.75 -8.16 25.10
CA PRO A 71 20.67 -7.33 25.62
C PRO A 71 20.65 -7.33 27.16
N PHE A 72 20.46 -6.15 27.75
CA PHE A 72 20.39 -6.00 29.20
C PHE A 72 19.23 -6.82 29.76
N GLN A 73 19.51 -7.64 30.78
CA GLN A 73 18.49 -8.46 31.43
C GLN A 73 17.93 -7.72 32.64
N GLN A 74 16.60 -7.51 32.64
CA GLN A 74 15.89 -6.86 33.73
C GLN A 74 15.82 -7.73 34.99
N GLY A 75 15.54 -7.09 36.14
CA GLY A 75 15.37 -7.79 37.41
C GLY A 75 16.67 -8.37 38.01
N LYS A 76 17.82 -7.94 37.50
CA LYS A 76 19.12 -8.26 38.11
C LYS A 76 19.23 -7.62 39.48
N ALA A 77 19.69 -8.41 40.45
CA ALA A 77 19.93 -7.90 41.79
C ALA A 77 21.15 -6.96 41.78
N LEU A 78 20.93 -5.71 42.19
CA LEU A 78 21.99 -4.75 42.49
C LEU A 78 22.32 -4.82 43.97
N TYR A 79 23.53 -5.29 44.29
CA TYR A 79 24.02 -5.40 45.66
C TYR A 79 25.03 -4.28 45.97
N PRO A 80 25.16 -3.85 47.23
CA PRO A 80 26.26 -2.99 47.66
C PRO A 80 27.61 -3.57 47.21
N ALA A 81 28.39 -2.75 46.53
CA ALA A 81 29.64 -3.15 45.95
C ALA A 81 30.75 -3.24 47.00
N TYR A 82 31.67 -4.16 46.79
CA TYR A 82 32.86 -4.35 47.61
C TYR A 82 34.08 -3.82 46.88
N ALA A 83 34.63 -2.72 47.38
CA ALA A 83 35.86 -2.11 46.89
C ALA A 83 37.10 -2.79 47.48
N ALA A 84 38.13 -3.00 46.65
CA ALA A 84 39.43 -3.50 47.06
C ALA A 84 40.28 -2.43 47.80
N SER A 85 39.95 -1.16 47.62
CA SER A 85 40.51 0.03 48.28
C SER A 85 39.58 1.23 48.07
N ASP A 86 39.66 2.29 48.88
CA ASP A 86 38.80 3.49 48.74
C ASP A 86 38.90 4.13 47.35
N ASP A 87 40.09 4.11 46.73
CA ASP A 87 40.32 4.61 45.37
C ASP A 87 39.67 3.74 44.27
N ALA A 88 39.07 2.59 44.60
CA ALA A 88 38.47 1.69 43.60
C ALA A 88 37.19 2.24 42.96
N TYR A 89 36.58 3.26 43.57
CA TYR A 89 35.45 3.99 42.99
C TYR A 89 35.90 5.07 42.00
N THR A 90 37.20 5.36 41.88
CA THR A 90 37.71 6.37 40.95
C THR A 90 37.68 5.87 39.50
N ALA A 91 36.55 6.07 38.82
CA ALA A 91 36.55 6.17 37.37
C ALA A 91 37.10 7.55 37.03
N VAL A 92 38.42 7.64 36.78
CA VAL A 92 38.98 8.90 36.28
C VAL A 92 38.25 9.25 34.97
N GLN A 93 37.89 10.53 34.79
CA GLN A 93 37.34 11.08 33.55
C GLN A 93 38.44 11.86 32.84
N ASP A 94 39.08 11.25 31.86
CA ASP A 94 39.99 11.88 30.90
C ASP A 94 39.19 12.57 29.78
N ASN A 95 39.56 13.81 29.48
CA ASN A 95 38.86 14.73 28.58
C ASN A 95 39.41 14.70 27.14
N ASP A 96 40.37 13.82 26.84
CA ASP A 96 41.08 13.84 25.57
C ASP A 96 40.54 12.80 24.57
N GLU A 97 40.68 13.11 23.27
CA GLU A 97 40.19 12.33 22.13
C GLU A 97 40.95 11.00 21.93
N GLN A 98 41.93 10.70 22.79
CA GLN A 98 42.79 9.50 22.72
C GLN A 98 42.14 8.22 23.29
N LEU A 99 40.88 8.29 23.72
CA LEU A 99 40.14 7.14 24.23
C LEU A 99 39.70 6.24 23.05
N TRP A 100 40.25 5.01 22.96
CA TRP A 100 39.96 4.02 21.91
C TRP A 100 38.53 3.44 21.95
N TRP A 101 37.51 4.28 21.79
CA TRP A 101 36.14 3.87 21.56
C TRP A 101 35.89 3.81 20.05
N SER A 102 35.51 2.65 19.54
CA SER A 102 34.96 2.56 18.17
C SER A 102 33.51 2.12 18.26
N LEU A 103 32.73 2.27 17.18
CA LEU A 103 31.38 1.69 17.09
C LEU A 103 31.32 0.22 17.53
N ASN A 104 32.42 -0.51 17.38
CA ASN A 104 32.53 -1.93 17.71
C ASN A 104 33.16 -2.23 19.07
N TYR A 105 33.68 -1.23 19.80
CA TYR A 105 34.53 -1.45 20.99
C TYR A 105 34.15 -0.58 22.20
N VAL A 106 34.10 -1.22 23.36
CA VAL A 106 34.07 -0.58 24.69
C VAL A 106 35.48 -0.67 25.30
N ASN A 107 36.11 0.48 25.59
CA ASN A 107 37.48 0.53 26.09
C ASN A 107 37.56 0.00 27.53
N ASN A 108 38.63 -0.75 27.81
CA ASN A 108 38.80 -1.55 29.02
C ASN A 108 40.00 -1.13 29.89
N GLY A 109 40.84 -0.20 29.44
CA GLY A 109 41.91 0.43 30.23
C GLY A 109 43.12 -0.45 30.63
N THR A 110 44.28 0.24 30.72
CA THR A 110 45.58 -0.11 31.37
C THR A 110 46.77 -0.62 30.53
N THR A 111 47.37 0.20 29.64
CA THR A 111 48.85 0.45 29.69
C THR A 111 49.36 1.62 28.82
N LYS A 112 50.15 2.50 29.48
CA LYS A 112 50.88 3.72 29.04
C LYS A 112 50.16 5.07 29.21
N GLY A 113 49.75 5.37 30.44
CA GLY A 113 49.74 6.74 30.97
C GLY A 113 48.54 7.62 30.65
N GLY A 114 47.33 7.05 30.57
CA GLY A 114 46.08 7.79 30.46
C GLY A 114 44.91 6.93 30.95
N SER A 115 43.89 7.59 31.46
CA SER A 115 42.86 7.07 32.34
C SER A 115 41.58 6.68 31.59
N ASN A 116 40.63 6.01 32.28
CA ASN A 116 39.25 5.64 31.86
C ASN A 116 39.09 4.22 31.31
N GLY A 117 38.59 3.32 32.16
CA GLY A 117 38.08 2.00 31.82
C GLY A 117 36.86 1.69 32.69
N LEU A 118 36.11 0.65 32.34
CA LEU A 118 35.04 0.13 33.19
C LEU A 118 35.57 -0.13 34.61
N TRP A 119 34.75 0.13 35.62
CA TRP A 119 34.94 -0.45 36.94
C TRP A 119 34.97 -1.96 36.78
N ASN A 120 36.03 -2.55 37.32
CA ASN A 120 36.28 -3.95 37.13
C ASN A 120 36.04 -4.78 38.37
N ASP A 121 35.70 -6.03 38.16
CA ASP A 121 35.38 -7.00 39.22
C ASP A 121 36.58 -7.33 40.14
N TYR A 122 37.79 -6.86 39.82
CA TYR A 122 38.96 -7.00 40.69
C TYR A 122 39.04 -5.86 41.72
N ASN A 123 38.79 -4.62 41.28
CA ASN A 123 38.86 -3.41 42.09
C ASN A 123 37.51 -3.10 42.75
N LEU A 124 36.39 -3.28 42.05
CA LEU A 124 35.04 -2.97 42.51
C LEU A 124 34.06 -4.09 42.12
N LYS A 125 33.82 -5.02 43.07
CA LYS A 125 32.86 -6.11 42.88
C LYS A 125 31.44 -5.62 43.14
N GLY A 126 30.55 -5.76 42.16
CA GLY A 126 29.15 -5.36 42.29
C GLY A 126 28.75 -4.17 41.42
N ALA A 127 29.68 -3.61 40.64
CA ALA A 127 29.33 -2.74 39.52
C ALA A 127 28.52 -3.53 38.50
N MET A 128 27.40 -2.97 38.04
CA MET A 128 26.52 -3.57 37.06
C MET A 128 26.71 -2.87 35.72
N ASP A 129 26.99 -3.63 34.66
CA ASP A 129 27.08 -3.07 33.32
C ASP A 129 25.70 -2.80 32.74
N LYS A 130 25.51 -1.56 32.31
CA LYS A 130 24.33 -1.10 31.59
C LYS A 130 24.79 -0.09 30.55
N PHE A 131 25.14 -0.61 29.39
CA PHE A 131 25.57 0.19 28.26
C PHE A 131 24.35 0.73 27.52
N VAL A 132 24.27 2.04 27.33
CA VAL A 132 23.15 2.67 26.61
C VAL A 132 23.65 3.29 25.31
N PHE A 133 23.34 2.67 24.19
CA PHE A 133 23.69 3.12 22.84
C PHE A 133 22.47 3.68 22.12
N VAL A 134 22.70 4.41 21.04
CA VAL A 134 21.67 4.87 20.11
C VAL A 134 22.08 4.50 18.69
N LYS A 135 21.21 3.81 17.96
CA LYS A 135 21.41 3.51 16.53
C LYS A 135 20.47 4.36 15.70
N ASN A 136 20.96 5.02 14.66
CA ASN A 136 20.09 5.66 13.69
C ASN A 136 19.56 4.58 12.72
N THR A 137 18.28 4.28 12.82
CA THR A 137 17.57 3.32 11.94
C THR A 137 16.86 4.01 10.78
N GLY A 138 16.80 5.34 10.80
CA GLY A 138 16.18 6.15 9.76
C GLY A 138 17.07 6.32 8.53
N SER A 139 16.59 7.13 7.60
CA SER A 139 17.26 7.41 6.33
C SER A 139 18.01 8.74 6.31
N SER A 140 17.93 9.53 7.39
CA SER A 140 18.53 10.87 7.50
C SER A 140 19.47 10.99 8.69
N ASP A 141 20.46 11.87 8.56
CA ASP A 141 21.37 12.23 9.65
C ASP A 141 20.62 12.76 10.87
N ALA A 142 21.04 12.35 12.07
CA ALA A 142 20.38 12.70 13.33
C ALA A 142 21.34 13.31 14.35
N TYR A 143 20.87 14.31 15.08
CA TYR A 143 21.39 14.69 16.39
C TYR A 143 20.52 14.04 17.48
N PHE A 144 21.12 13.65 18.61
CA PHE A 144 20.36 13.06 19.71
C PHE A 144 20.89 13.44 21.09
N ARG A 145 20.01 13.38 22.10
CA ARG A 145 20.36 13.38 23.53
C ARG A 145 19.66 12.26 24.26
N THR A 146 20.39 11.60 25.17
CA THR A 146 19.85 10.54 26.03
C THR A 146 19.70 11.07 27.45
N TRP A 147 18.48 11.04 27.96
CA TRP A 147 18.12 11.29 29.35
C TRP A 147 18.26 10.01 30.16
N ILE A 148 18.82 10.12 31.36
CA ILE A 148 19.02 9.01 32.29
C ILE A 148 18.49 9.45 33.66
N ALA A 149 17.52 8.73 34.19
CA ALA A 149 16.99 8.93 35.54
C ALA A 149 17.41 7.73 36.41
N LEU A 150 18.18 8.00 37.46
CA LEU A 150 18.64 7.02 38.44
C LEU A 150 17.79 7.16 39.70
N GLU A 151 17.10 6.09 40.12
CA GLU A 151 16.27 6.13 41.31
C GLU A 151 17.11 6.57 42.52
N CYS A 152 16.66 7.60 43.22
CA CYS A 152 17.36 8.14 44.38
C CYS A 152 16.32 8.74 45.34
N PRO A 153 15.65 7.89 46.14
CA PRO A 153 14.59 8.33 47.05
C PRO A 153 15.11 9.34 48.07
N GLU A 154 14.20 10.11 48.65
CA GLU A 154 14.55 11.03 49.74
C GLU A 154 15.19 10.27 50.92
N GLY A 155 16.41 10.67 51.29
CA GLY A 155 17.23 9.98 52.30
C GLY A 155 18.46 9.27 51.74
N MET A 156 18.53 9.08 50.43
CA MET A 156 19.74 8.59 49.73
C MET A 156 20.40 9.71 48.93
N GLU A 157 21.71 9.62 48.74
CA GLU A 157 22.51 10.54 47.96
C GLU A 157 23.14 9.86 46.75
N TYR A 158 23.00 10.52 45.60
CA TYR A 158 23.77 10.25 44.40
C TYR A 158 24.99 11.19 44.32
N GLY A 159 26.13 10.68 43.88
CA GLY A 159 27.27 11.52 43.52
C GLY A 159 28.48 10.74 43.00
N GLU A 160 29.59 11.46 42.84
CA GLU A 160 30.84 10.94 42.24
C GLU A 160 31.85 10.45 43.29
N ASP A 161 31.56 10.66 44.57
CA ASP A 161 32.41 10.26 45.69
C ASP A 161 31.94 8.93 46.29
N SER A 162 32.90 8.17 46.81
CA SER A 162 32.61 6.86 47.42
C SER A 162 31.72 6.93 48.67
N ASP A 163 31.52 8.13 49.25
CA ASP A 163 30.68 8.36 50.43
C ASP A 163 29.17 8.39 50.14
N LYS A 164 28.79 8.35 48.85
CA LYS A 164 27.39 8.34 48.37
C LYS A 164 26.83 6.94 48.33
N GLU A 165 25.52 6.75 48.44
CA GLU A 165 24.91 5.42 48.35
C GLU A 165 24.86 4.90 46.90
N PHE A 166 24.78 5.81 45.93
CA PHE A 166 24.71 5.48 44.50
C PHE A 166 25.72 6.26 43.66
N MET A 167 26.31 5.55 42.69
CA MET A 167 27.19 6.13 41.67
C MET A 167 26.95 5.47 40.31
N ASN A 168 27.34 6.15 39.25
CA ASN A 168 27.37 5.63 37.89
C ASN A 168 28.71 5.93 37.21
N ASN A 169 29.00 5.15 36.17
CA ASN A 169 30.11 5.36 35.26
C ASN A 169 29.51 5.70 33.89
N VAL A 170 29.96 6.80 33.32
CA VAL A 170 29.47 7.34 32.06
C VAL A 170 30.62 7.54 31.08
N ASN A 171 30.29 7.72 29.82
CA ASN A 171 31.28 8.07 28.81
C ASN A 171 31.76 9.51 28.98
N GLY A 172 32.94 9.67 29.58
CA GLY A 172 33.57 10.97 29.85
C GLY A 172 34.20 11.67 28.63
N SER A 173 34.07 11.14 27.40
CA SER A 173 34.63 11.77 26.21
C SER A 173 33.89 13.08 25.89
N VAL A 174 34.47 14.22 26.24
CA VAL A 174 33.88 15.57 26.00
C VAL A 174 33.74 15.94 24.53
N THR A 175 34.34 15.18 23.61
CA THR A 175 34.13 15.32 22.15
C THR A 175 33.00 14.45 21.62
N ALA A 176 32.56 13.46 22.41
CA ALA A 176 31.44 12.58 22.07
C ALA A 176 30.17 13.06 22.76
N TYR A 177 30.25 13.40 24.05
CA TYR A 177 29.11 13.80 24.86
C TYR A 177 29.35 15.12 25.57
N LYS A 178 28.34 15.99 25.54
CA LYS A 178 28.14 17.04 26.52
C LYS A 178 27.21 16.49 27.61
N TRP A 179 27.64 16.54 28.86
CA TRP A 179 26.86 16.07 30.00
C TRP A 179 26.29 17.24 30.79
N ASP A 180 25.00 17.14 31.08
CA ASP A 180 24.27 18.09 31.91
C ASP A 180 23.69 17.34 33.12
N SER A 181 24.10 17.74 34.33
CA SER A 181 23.56 17.22 35.59
C SER A 181 22.44 18.14 36.07
N ILE A 182 21.23 17.61 36.10
CA ILE A 182 20.00 18.40 36.23
C ILE A 182 19.55 18.48 37.70
N GLY A 183 20.07 17.56 38.53
CA GLY A 183 19.70 17.42 39.93
C GLY A 183 18.63 16.36 40.12
N TYR A 184 17.63 16.64 40.94
CA TYR A 184 16.59 15.69 41.31
C TYR A 184 15.22 16.12 40.78
N ALA A 185 14.43 15.17 40.30
CA ALA A 185 13.02 15.38 39.96
C ALA A 185 12.16 14.20 40.42
N GLU A 186 10.85 14.43 40.53
CA GLU A 186 9.88 13.41 40.89
C GLU A 186 9.21 12.88 39.61
N ILE A 187 9.26 11.56 39.42
CA ILE A 187 8.62 10.84 38.32
C ILE A 187 7.68 9.82 38.95
N ASP A 188 6.38 9.96 38.69
CA ASP A 188 5.32 9.08 39.21
C ASP A 188 5.38 8.85 40.75
N GLY A 189 5.73 9.89 41.50
CA GLY A 189 5.82 9.81 42.96
C GLY A 189 7.13 9.24 43.51
N VAL A 190 8.11 8.96 42.64
CA VAL A 190 9.44 8.48 42.99
C VAL A 190 10.48 9.53 42.61
N ARG A 191 11.43 9.80 43.51
CA ARG A 191 12.51 10.76 43.27
C ARG A 191 13.66 10.11 42.51
N TYR A 192 14.10 10.77 41.45
CA TYR A 192 15.22 10.37 40.61
C TYR A 192 16.29 11.46 40.57
N CYS A 193 17.56 11.06 40.43
CA CYS A 193 18.59 11.95 39.92
C CYS A 193 18.58 11.89 38.39
N ILE A 194 18.53 13.05 37.72
CA ILE A 194 18.42 13.14 36.26
C ILE A 194 19.72 13.69 35.65
N LEU A 195 20.19 12.98 34.63
CA LEU A 195 21.32 13.33 33.80
C LEU A 195 20.86 13.40 32.33
N ALA A 196 21.49 14.25 31.53
CA ALA A 196 21.33 14.27 30.08
C ALA A 196 22.68 14.21 29.38
N ALA A 197 22.77 13.36 28.36
CA ALA A 197 23.95 13.16 27.53
C ALA A 197 23.64 13.59 26.09
N THR A 198 24.09 14.77 25.69
CA THR A 198 23.95 15.26 24.31
C THR A 198 25.09 14.76 23.46
N TYR A 199 24.82 13.96 22.44
CA TYR A 199 25.85 13.47 21.53
C TYR A 199 26.25 14.57 20.56
N GLN A 200 27.52 14.97 20.59
CA GLN A 200 27.99 16.18 19.89
C GLN A 200 28.20 15.98 18.40
N LYS A 201 28.23 14.72 17.92
CA LYS A 201 28.47 14.38 16.51
C LYS A 201 27.16 14.03 15.82
N VAL A 202 27.15 14.16 14.50
CA VAL A 202 26.08 13.63 13.65
C VAL A 202 26.09 12.10 13.73
N LEU A 203 24.92 11.50 13.96
CA LEU A 203 24.71 10.06 13.83
C LEU A 203 24.12 9.75 12.45
N GLU A 204 24.96 9.28 11.53
CA GLU A 204 24.56 8.93 10.16
C GLU A 204 23.61 7.70 10.13
N PRO A 205 22.78 7.54 9.09
CA PRO A 205 21.94 6.36 8.87
C PRO A 205 22.68 5.03 9.03
N GLY A 206 22.08 4.10 9.77
CA GLY A 206 22.61 2.77 10.03
C GLY A 206 23.77 2.72 11.02
N LYS A 207 24.23 3.86 11.57
CA LYS A 207 25.32 3.92 12.55
C LYS A 207 24.80 3.84 13.98
N THR A 208 25.65 3.31 14.86
CA THR A 208 25.44 3.25 16.31
C THR A 208 26.40 4.21 17.01
N SER A 209 25.92 4.91 18.03
CA SER A 209 26.71 5.86 18.82
C SER A 209 27.76 5.13 19.68
N HIS A 210 28.58 5.91 20.39
CA HIS A 210 29.21 5.40 21.60
C HIS A 210 28.15 5.19 22.70
N PRO A 211 28.41 4.40 23.75
CA PRO A 211 27.47 4.30 24.85
C PRO A 211 27.52 5.59 25.70
N SER A 212 26.38 6.06 26.21
CA SER A 212 26.30 7.19 27.15
C SER A 212 26.51 6.71 28.59
N LEU A 213 25.67 5.79 29.07
CA LEU A 213 25.85 5.08 30.34
C LEU A 213 26.74 3.84 30.13
N LEU A 214 27.61 3.55 31.09
CA LEU A 214 28.49 2.37 31.07
C LEU A 214 28.12 1.39 32.18
N GLN A 215 28.11 1.88 33.42
CA GLN A 215 27.88 1.05 34.60
C GLN A 215 27.17 1.83 35.70
N VAL A 216 26.56 1.11 36.62
CA VAL A 216 25.98 1.65 37.85
C VAL A 216 26.45 0.84 39.04
N VAL A 217 26.51 1.47 40.20
CA VAL A 217 26.92 0.81 41.43
C VAL A 217 26.17 1.37 42.63
N MET A 218 25.69 0.45 43.47
CA MET A 218 25.30 0.74 44.84
C MET A 218 26.57 0.61 45.69
N THR A 219 26.98 1.66 46.40
CA THR A 219 28.28 1.63 47.10
C THR A 219 28.20 0.82 48.39
N HIS A 220 29.34 0.61 49.04
CA HIS A 220 29.42 -0.03 50.35
C HIS A 220 28.82 0.83 51.49
N ASN A 221 28.49 2.10 51.24
CA ASN A 221 27.88 2.97 52.23
C ASN A 221 26.35 2.81 52.31
N ALA A 222 25.72 2.22 51.28
CA ALA A 222 24.31 1.87 51.34
C ALA A 222 24.01 0.88 52.48
N THR A 223 23.19 1.31 53.42
CA THR A 223 22.79 0.54 54.60
C THR A 223 21.46 -0.19 54.39
N ASN A 224 21.11 -1.09 55.31
CA ASN A 224 19.80 -1.73 55.32
C ASN A 224 18.62 -0.73 55.49
N GLU A 225 18.85 0.46 56.06
CA GLU A 225 17.80 1.48 56.13
C GLU A 225 17.59 2.13 54.76
N ASP A 226 18.66 2.39 54.02
CA ASP A 226 18.60 2.97 52.67
C ASP A 226 17.92 2.00 51.70
N MET A 227 18.25 0.71 51.79
CA MET A 227 17.59 -0.33 50.99
C MET A 227 16.06 -0.40 51.20
N LYS A 228 15.54 0.01 52.36
CA LYS A 228 14.08 0.03 52.59
C LYS A 228 13.39 1.14 51.80
N LEU A 229 14.11 2.18 51.39
CA LEU A 229 13.57 3.33 50.65
C LEU A 229 13.27 2.95 49.19
N LEU A 230 14.08 2.08 48.59
CA LEU A 230 13.95 1.61 47.19
C LEU A 230 12.85 0.54 46.99
N GLY A 231 12.41 -0.10 48.06
CA GLY A 231 11.45 -1.21 47.95
C GLY A 231 12.09 -2.50 47.41
N ASN A 232 11.46 -3.14 46.42
CA ASN A 232 11.90 -4.46 45.91
C ASN A 232 12.73 -4.37 44.62
N THR A 233 12.80 -3.20 44.02
CA THR A 233 13.42 -2.95 42.70
C THR A 233 14.26 -1.68 42.79
N TYR A 234 15.25 -1.57 41.92
CA TYR A 234 15.99 -0.33 41.68
C TYR A 234 15.79 0.03 40.21
N GLU A 235 15.24 1.20 39.94
CA GLU A 235 14.85 1.62 38.60
C GLU A 235 15.85 2.59 37.98
N ILE A 236 16.17 2.33 36.71
CA ILE A 236 16.95 3.23 35.85
C ILE A 236 16.11 3.48 34.62
N LEU A 237 15.70 4.72 34.40
CA LEU A 237 14.95 5.13 33.21
C LEU A 237 15.90 5.75 32.21
N THR A 238 15.77 5.38 30.95
CA THR A 238 16.55 5.95 29.85
C THR A 238 15.63 6.32 28.70
N PHE A 239 15.73 7.55 28.22
CA PHE A 239 14.90 8.09 27.16
C PHE A 239 15.73 8.91 26.18
N THR A 240 15.66 8.60 24.90
CA THR A 240 16.44 9.32 23.88
C THR A 240 15.54 10.18 23.00
N GLN A 241 15.94 11.43 22.79
CA GLN A 241 15.33 12.38 21.86
C GLN A 241 16.26 12.57 20.66
N ALA A 242 15.73 12.59 19.44
CA ALA A 242 16.50 12.81 18.23
C ALA A 242 15.80 13.78 17.27
N VAL A 243 16.60 14.53 16.50
CA VAL A 243 16.14 15.55 15.55
C VAL A 243 17.03 15.56 14.31
N GLN A 244 16.51 16.04 13.17
CA GLN A 244 17.33 16.19 11.96
C GLN A 244 18.48 17.19 12.16
N THR A 245 19.54 17.00 11.39
CA THR A 245 20.71 17.90 11.41
C THR A 245 20.54 19.11 10.51
N ASN A 246 19.72 19.01 9.45
CA ASN A 246 19.54 20.07 8.47
C ASN A 246 19.06 21.38 9.11
N ASN A 247 19.70 22.48 8.72
CA ASN A 247 19.45 23.86 9.19
C ASN A 247 19.89 24.17 10.63
N PHE A 248 20.65 23.29 11.29
CA PHE A 248 21.23 23.54 12.60
C PHE A 248 22.75 23.49 12.58
N GLU A 249 23.40 24.35 13.37
CA GLU A 249 24.87 24.41 13.43
C GLU A 249 25.46 23.29 14.30
N ASN A 250 24.72 22.82 15.30
CA ASN A 250 25.16 21.80 16.25
C ASN A 250 23.98 21.08 16.94
N ALA A 251 24.30 19.99 17.64
CA ALA A 251 23.32 19.14 18.30
C ALA A 251 22.51 19.85 19.40
N GLU A 252 23.17 20.67 20.23
CA GLU A 252 22.52 21.40 21.33
C GLU A 252 21.44 22.33 20.79
N GLN A 253 21.79 23.18 19.81
CA GLN A 253 20.84 24.08 19.17
C GLN A 253 19.64 23.33 18.58
N ALA A 254 19.89 22.22 17.87
CA ALA A 254 18.83 21.43 17.24
C ALA A 254 17.88 20.82 18.27
N LEU A 255 18.43 20.21 19.32
CA LEU A 255 17.69 19.49 20.34
C LEU A 255 16.94 20.42 21.28
N ASP A 256 17.53 21.57 21.65
CA ASP A 256 16.84 22.58 22.45
C ASP A 256 15.74 23.27 21.65
N THR A 257 15.94 23.47 20.33
CA THR A 257 14.86 24.00 19.47
C THR A 257 13.70 23.01 19.36
N ALA A 258 13.97 21.70 19.25
CA ALA A 258 12.95 20.68 19.07
C ALA A 258 12.24 20.26 20.36
N PHE A 259 12.97 20.24 21.47
CA PHE A 259 12.52 19.62 22.72
C PHE A 259 12.69 20.53 23.95
N GLY A 260 13.14 21.76 23.77
CA GLY A 260 13.43 22.71 24.85
C GLY A 260 14.71 22.41 25.62
N ASP A 261 15.13 23.40 26.41
CA ASP A 261 16.35 23.36 27.23
C ASP A 261 16.35 22.22 28.24
N ILE A 262 17.54 21.71 28.55
CA ILE A 262 17.75 20.68 29.56
C ILE A 262 17.54 21.26 30.97
N THR A 263 16.40 20.98 31.59
CA THR A 263 16.06 21.46 32.94
C THR A 263 15.30 20.41 33.75
N ALA A 264 15.21 20.59 35.07
CA ALA A 264 14.46 19.69 35.96
C ALA A 264 12.95 19.69 35.67
N ASP A 265 12.43 20.78 35.09
CA ASP A 265 11.01 20.90 34.72
C ASP A 265 10.73 20.47 33.26
N ASN A 266 11.77 20.32 32.44
CA ASN A 266 11.68 19.97 31.02
C ASN A 266 12.44 18.67 30.70
N HIS A 267 12.20 17.63 31.51
CA HIS A 267 12.64 16.28 31.22
C HIS A 267 11.49 15.48 30.58
N PRO A 268 11.76 14.42 29.79
CA PRO A 268 10.71 13.71 29.05
C PRO A 268 9.58 13.18 29.96
N TRP A 269 9.88 12.90 31.23
CA TRP A 269 8.87 12.40 32.17
C TRP A 269 8.00 13.46 32.88
N THR A 270 8.10 14.78 32.59
CA THR A 270 7.32 15.81 33.33
C THR A 270 5.85 15.95 32.89
N ASN A 271 5.47 15.36 31.75
CA ASN A 271 4.09 15.35 31.25
C ASN A 271 3.78 13.99 30.64
N ALA A 272 3.36 13.01 31.45
CA ALA A 272 2.95 11.69 30.98
C ALA A 272 1.71 11.75 30.05
N THR A 273 1.99 12.12 28.81
CA THR A 273 1.36 11.69 27.56
C THR A 273 2.47 11.68 26.51
N ILE A 274 3.63 11.12 26.88
CA ILE A 274 4.52 10.56 25.87
C ILE A 274 3.83 9.28 25.44
N GLU A 275 3.17 9.30 24.29
CA GLU A 275 2.84 8.09 23.55
C GLU A 275 4.16 7.39 23.24
N ILE A 276 4.49 6.40 24.06
CA ILE A 276 5.54 5.45 23.74
C ILE A 276 4.92 4.54 22.68
N PRO A 277 5.44 4.49 21.45
CA PRO A 277 4.92 3.58 20.45
C PRO A 277 4.99 2.15 21.00
N THR A 278 3.90 1.40 20.89
CA THR A 278 3.83 0.07 21.48
C THR A 278 4.55 -0.92 20.56
N PHE A 279 5.74 -1.36 20.97
CA PHE A 279 6.48 -2.41 20.26
C PHE A 279 6.01 -3.79 20.68
N VAL A 280 5.38 -4.48 19.75
CA VAL A 280 4.84 -5.82 19.89
C VAL A 280 5.85 -6.83 19.38
N LYS A 281 6.32 -7.70 20.26
CA LYS A 281 7.31 -8.77 19.97
C LYS A 281 6.66 -10.14 20.00
N THR A 282 5.47 -10.27 20.60
CA THR A 282 4.77 -11.54 20.79
C THR A 282 3.27 -11.42 20.51
N ALA A 283 2.63 -12.56 20.28
CA ALA A 283 1.21 -12.63 20.03
C ALA A 283 0.36 -12.16 21.24
N ASP A 284 0.81 -12.41 22.47
CA ASP A 284 0.12 -11.94 23.68
C ASP A 284 0.20 -10.41 23.84
N GLU A 285 1.33 -9.81 23.45
CA GLU A 285 1.47 -8.35 23.44
C GLU A 285 0.57 -7.72 22.36
N LEU A 286 0.42 -8.35 21.19
CA LEU A 286 -0.49 -7.86 20.16
C LEU A 286 -1.95 -7.88 20.64
N VAL A 287 -2.36 -9.00 21.25
CA VAL A 287 -3.70 -9.11 21.85
C VAL A 287 -3.91 -8.05 22.93
N ALA A 288 -2.91 -7.85 23.80
CA ALA A 288 -3.00 -6.87 24.88
C ALA A 288 -3.07 -5.41 24.36
N ALA A 289 -2.33 -5.10 23.29
CA ALA A 289 -2.38 -3.79 22.64
C ALA A 289 -3.79 -3.52 22.10
N PHE A 290 -4.36 -4.42 21.30
CA PHE A 290 -5.71 -4.25 20.74
C PHE A 290 -6.83 -4.28 21.79
N ALA A 291 -6.64 -4.99 22.91
CA ALA A 291 -7.61 -5.00 24.00
C ALA A 291 -7.68 -3.66 24.76
N ASN A 292 -6.61 -2.84 24.71
CA ASN A 292 -6.52 -1.57 25.42
C ASN A 292 -6.30 -0.37 24.49
N ILE A 293 -6.47 -0.55 23.18
CA ILE A 293 -6.17 0.45 22.17
C ILE A 293 -6.98 1.72 22.41
N GLN A 294 -6.30 2.85 22.34
CA GLN A 294 -6.86 4.19 22.46
C GLN A 294 -6.79 4.90 21.10
N LYS A 295 -7.52 6.00 21.00
CA LYS A 295 -7.47 6.86 19.83
C LYS A 295 -6.05 7.40 19.65
N ASP A 296 -5.60 7.37 18.40
CA ASP A 296 -4.30 7.82 17.89
C ASP A 296 -3.10 6.96 18.34
N ASP A 297 -3.35 5.80 18.98
CA ASP A 297 -2.28 4.87 19.37
C ASP A 297 -1.46 4.41 18.16
N VAL A 298 -0.15 4.28 18.39
CA VAL A 298 0.80 3.77 17.40
C VAL A 298 1.39 2.43 17.86
N ILE A 299 1.17 1.39 17.06
CA ILE A 299 1.65 0.02 17.30
C ILE A 299 2.73 -0.31 16.26
N HIS A 300 3.86 -0.83 16.72
CA HIS A 300 4.95 -1.33 15.88
C HIS A 300 5.15 -2.81 16.13
N LEU A 301 5.18 -3.62 15.07
CA LEU A 301 5.71 -4.97 15.18
C LEU A 301 7.24 -4.91 15.25
N ALA A 302 7.82 -5.74 16.11
CA ALA A 302 9.25 -5.88 16.30
C ALA A 302 9.75 -7.30 16.02
N ASN A 303 8.84 -8.24 15.73
CA ASN A 303 9.09 -9.62 15.34
C ASN A 303 7.93 -10.11 14.47
N ASP A 304 8.15 -11.22 13.77
CA ASP A 304 7.04 -12.00 13.22
C ASP A 304 6.17 -12.55 14.34
N ILE A 305 4.84 -12.45 14.18
CA ILE A 305 3.85 -12.77 15.20
C ILE A 305 2.97 -13.93 14.73
N ASP A 306 3.08 -15.09 15.38
CA ASP A 306 2.19 -16.23 15.17
C ASP A 306 0.97 -16.13 16.10
N MET A 307 -0.20 -15.89 15.51
CA MET A 307 -1.48 -15.73 16.21
C MET A 307 -2.28 -17.03 16.32
N THR A 308 -1.65 -18.20 16.12
CA THR A 308 -2.32 -19.50 16.24
C THR A 308 -3.09 -19.62 17.56
N GLY A 309 -4.42 -19.81 17.44
CA GLY A 309 -5.32 -19.97 18.59
C GLY A 309 -5.64 -18.67 19.34
N LYS A 310 -5.26 -17.50 18.78
CA LYS A 310 -5.58 -16.17 19.32
C LYS A 310 -6.45 -15.38 18.35
N THR A 311 -7.13 -14.38 18.89
CA THR A 311 -7.99 -13.44 18.16
C THR A 311 -7.72 -12.04 18.69
N LEU A 312 -7.93 -11.01 17.85
CA LEU A 312 -7.93 -9.62 18.29
C LEU A 312 -9.38 -9.17 18.56
N ASP A 313 -9.54 -8.18 19.43
CA ASP A 313 -10.83 -7.52 19.63
C ASP A 313 -11.00 -6.41 18.59
N ALA A 314 -11.53 -6.78 17.43
CA ALA A 314 -11.81 -5.84 16.34
C ALA A 314 -13.06 -4.96 16.59
N THR A 315 -13.75 -5.12 17.73
CA THR A 315 -14.94 -4.30 18.07
C THR A 315 -14.58 -2.91 18.60
N ASN A 316 -13.34 -2.72 19.05
CA ASN A 316 -12.81 -1.41 19.43
C ASN A 316 -12.52 -0.49 18.22
N GLY A 317 -12.82 -0.92 16.99
CA GLY A 317 -12.57 -0.22 15.72
C GLY A 317 -13.22 1.16 15.51
N ASN A 318 -13.64 1.86 16.55
CA ASN A 318 -14.04 3.27 16.54
C ASN A 318 -13.04 4.16 17.32
N VAL A 319 -11.81 3.68 17.52
CA VAL A 319 -10.71 4.44 18.13
C VAL A 319 -9.54 4.37 17.15
N GLY A 320 -9.38 5.42 16.34
CA GLY A 320 -8.38 5.45 15.26
C GLY A 320 -6.98 5.08 15.74
N PHE A 321 -6.17 4.42 14.90
CA PHE A 321 -4.82 4.01 15.27
C PHE A 321 -3.91 3.84 14.05
N THR A 322 -2.61 3.75 14.31
CA THR A 322 -1.59 3.39 13.31
C THR A 322 -0.91 2.07 13.65
N LEU A 323 -0.83 1.15 12.68
CA LEU A 323 -0.09 -0.10 12.78
C LEU A 323 1.05 -0.14 11.75
N TYR A 324 2.28 -0.21 12.25
CA TYR A 324 3.48 -0.44 11.46
C TYR A 324 3.93 -1.89 11.57
N GLY A 325 3.96 -2.62 10.45
CA GLY A 325 4.48 -3.98 10.42
C GLY A 325 6.02 -4.07 10.39
N ASN A 326 6.71 -3.03 9.93
CA ASN A 326 8.19 -2.92 9.91
C ASN A 326 8.91 -4.17 9.34
N GLY A 327 8.38 -4.74 8.26
CA GLY A 327 8.90 -5.91 7.58
C GLY A 327 8.60 -7.23 8.27
N HIS A 328 7.77 -7.22 9.33
CA HIS A 328 7.34 -8.41 10.06
C HIS A 328 5.98 -8.93 9.61
N THR A 329 5.79 -10.23 9.77
CA THR A 329 4.56 -10.92 9.36
C THR A 329 3.67 -11.26 10.56
N ILE A 330 2.36 -11.02 10.46
CA ILE A 330 1.34 -11.59 11.35
C ILE A 330 0.76 -12.82 10.66
N SER A 331 0.84 -13.98 11.32
CA SER A 331 0.38 -15.24 10.75
C SER A 331 -0.74 -15.90 11.55
N ASN A 332 -1.57 -16.70 10.88
CA ASN A 332 -2.59 -17.57 11.49
C ASN A 332 -3.67 -16.85 12.32
N LEU A 333 -3.83 -15.53 12.14
CA LEU A 333 -4.84 -14.77 12.84
C LEU A 333 -6.24 -15.08 12.29
N VAL A 334 -7.20 -15.32 13.18
CA VAL A 334 -8.57 -15.65 12.81
C VAL A 334 -9.54 -14.60 13.35
N GLY A 335 -10.35 -14.03 12.46
CA GLY A 335 -11.49 -13.17 12.76
C GLY A 335 -12.82 -13.89 12.47
N THR A 336 -13.82 -13.68 13.32
CA THR A 336 -15.17 -14.24 13.15
C THR A 336 -16.24 -13.19 12.90
N GLU A 337 -15.85 -11.91 12.92
CA GLU A 337 -16.73 -10.79 12.64
C GLU A 337 -16.38 -10.17 11.29
N GLN A 338 -16.20 -8.85 11.20
CA GLN A 338 -16.11 -8.15 9.92
C GLN A 338 -14.67 -7.89 9.46
N GLY A 339 -13.72 -7.68 10.38
CA GLY A 339 -12.30 -7.48 10.09
C GLY A 339 -11.39 -8.16 11.11
N LEU A 340 -10.11 -8.33 10.79
CA LEU A 340 -9.12 -8.79 11.79
C LEU A 340 -8.72 -7.67 12.75
N PHE A 341 -8.69 -6.42 12.26
CA PHE A 341 -8.26 -5.26 13.05
C PHE A 341 -9.41 -4.31 13.34
N VAL A 342 -10.26 -4.05 12.35
CA VAL A 342 -11.37 -3.08 12.45
C VAL A 342 -12.64 -3.69 11.89
N ASN A 343 -13.67 -3.81 12.72
CA ASN A 343 -14.98 -4.26 12.23
C ASN A 343 -15.71 -3.17 11.46
N ASN A 344 -15.85 -1.99 12.05
CA ASN A 344 -16.43 -0.79 11.45
C ASN A 344 -15.59 0.39 11.92
N THR A 345 -15.19 1.29 11.01
CA THR A 345 -14.26 2.40 11.29
C THR A 345 -14.86 3.51 12.15
N GLY A 346 -16.19 3.72 12.04
CA GLY A 346 -16.85 4.92 12.54
C GLY A 346 -16.16 6.18 12.03
N SER A 347 -16.20 7.24 12.84
CA SER A 347 -15.59 8.55 12.52
C SER A 347 -14.12 8.65 12.92
N SER A 348 -13.37 7.55 12.80
CA SER A 348 -11.96 7.48 13.16
C SER A 348 -11.10 7.06 11.98
N ASP A 349 -9.84 7.51 11.98
CA ASP A 349 -8.89 7.26 10.91
C ASP A 349 -7.97 6.10 11.26
N TYR A 350 -7.57 5.33 10.23
CA TYR A 350 -6.75 4.14 10.42
C TYR A 350 -5.64 4.08 9.38
N TYR A 351 -4.45 3.72 9.86
CA TYR A 351 -3.27 3.67 9.02
C TYR A 351 -2.54 2.33 9.20
N PHE A 352 -2.37 1.62 8.09
CA PHE A 352 -1.66 0.36 8.03
C PHE A 352 -0.46 0.53 7.10
N TYR A 353 0.73 0.47 7.67
CA TYR A 353 1.98 0.60 6.94
C TYR A 353 2.77 -0.69 7.06
N ASP A 354 3.15 -1.28 5.93
CA ASP A 354 4.07 -2.41 5.89
C ASP A 354 3.56 -3.65 6.67
N VAL A 355 2.24 -3.84 6.70
CA VAL A 355 1.59 -4.92 7.45
C VAL A 355 1.38 -6.13 6.54
N HIS A 356 2.09 -7.23 6.84
CA HIS A 356 2.01 -8.46 6.07
C HIS A 356 1.25 -9.55 6.84
N LEU A 357 0.21 -10.10 6.22
CA LEU A 357 -0.63 -11.16 6.77
C LEU A 357 -0.38 -12.46 6.03
N GLU A 358 -0.14 -13.56 6.76
CA GLU A 358 0.05 -14.89 6.17
C GLU A 358 -0.88 -15.94 6.80
N ASN A 359 -1.61 -16.68 5.96
CA ASN A 359 -2.55 -17.73 6.41
C ASN A 359 -3.59 -17.22 7.44
N CYS A 360 -3.98 -15.95 7.33
CA CYS A 360 -5.01 -15.34 8.18
C CYS A 360 -6.40 -15.57 7.58
N LYS A 361 -7.44 -15.57 8.42
CA LYS A 361 -8.80 -15.91 7.99
C LYS A 361 -9.86 -15.03 8.63
N VAL A 362 -10.82 -14.56 7.82
CA VAL A 362 -12.11 -14.00 8.29
C VAL A 362 -13.25 -14.85 7.76
N ASP A 363 -14.09 -15.37 8.66
CA ASP A 363 -15.33 -16.10 8.33
C ASP A 363 -16.52 -15.39 8.97
N SER A 364 -16.96 -14.32 8.30
CA SER A 364 -18.02 -13.45 8.76
C SER A 364 -19.38 -14.02 8.40
N ALA A 365 -20.28 -14.09 9.38
CA ALA A 365 -21.71 -14.30 9.12
C ALA A 365 -22.44 -12.99 8.76
N THR A 366 -21.75 -11.84 8.81
CA THR A 366 -22.33 -10.52 8.55
C THR A 366 -22.21 -10.14 7.07
N ASN A 367 -22.79 -9.01 6.69
CA ASN A 367 -22.72 -8.49 5.33
C ASN A 367 -21.32 -7.97 4.94
N TYR A 368 -20.42 -7.75 5.91
CA TYR A 368 -19.12 -7.16 5.68
C TYR A 368 -18.03 -8.13 6.15
N ALA A 369 -17.07 -8.40 5.27
CA ALA A 369 -15.86 -9.14 5.63
C ALA A 369 -14.66 -8.60 4.85
N GLY A 370 -13.81 -7.83 5.51
CA GLY A 370 -12.49 -7.49 5.03
C GLY A 370 -11.45 -8.25 5.82
N LEU A 371 -10.29 -8.56 5.25
CA LEU A 371 -9.20 -9.10 6.07
C LEU A 371 -8.70 -8.04 7.06
N PHE A 372 -8.44 -6.81 6.60
CA PHE A 372 -8.04 -5.72 7.50
C PHE A 372 -9.25 -5.04 8.15
N VAL A 373 -10.10 -4.44 7.32
CA VAL A 373 -11.24 -3.61 7.72
C VAL A 373 -12.54 -4.16 7.14
N GLY A 374 -13.53 -4.42 7.97
CA GLY A 374 -14.85 -4.85 7.54
C GLY A 374 -15.61 -3.74 6.80
N ASP A 375 -16.03 -2.75 7.56
CA ASP A 375 -16.94 -1.68 7.14
C ASP A 375 -16.27 -0.31 7.33
N ALA A 376 -15.71 0.26 6.25
CA ALA A 376 -15.15 1.61 6.26
C ALA A 376 -16.25 2.64 6.02
N ASP A 377 -17.16 2.75 6.98
CA ASP A 377 -18.28 3.70 6.99
C ASP A 377 -17.90 4.89 7.87
N THR A 378 -17.91 6.09 7.31
CA THR A 378 -17.77 7.39 8.00
C THR A 378 -16.39 7.84 8.47
N CYS A 379 -15.31 7.15 8.13
CA CYS A 379 -13.94 7.62 8.42
C CYS A 379 -13.51 8.72 7.45
N ASP A 380 -12.69 9.67 7.90
CA ASP A 380 -12.13 10.70 7.03
C ASP A 380 -11.00 10.08 6.19
N GLU A 381 -10.10 9.31 6.84
CA GLU A 381 -8.95 8.70 6.18
C GLU A 381 -8.70 7.23 6.57
N LEU A 382 -8.54 6.37 5.56
CA LEU A 382 -8.14 4.97 5.73
C LEU A 382 -7.00 4.63 4.77
N VAL A 383 -5.82 4.32 5.30
CA VAL A 383 -4.61 4.10 4.49
C VAL A 383 -4.07 2.69 4.67
N PHE A 384 -3.77 2.05 3.54
CA PHE A 384 -2.96 0.86 3.43
C PHE A 384 -1.81 1.15 2.48
N GLU A 385 -0.57 1.11 2.98
CA GLU A 385 0.62 1.26 2.15
C GLU A 385 1.60 0.11 2.42
N ASN A 386 2.09 -0.50 1.34
CA ASN A 386 2.98 -1.66 1.38
C ASN A 386 2.45 -2.86 2.18
N CYS A 387 1.13 -3.08 2.19
CA CYS A 387 0.51 -4.17 2.94
C CYS A 387 0.31 -5.43 2.08
N THR A 388 0.42 -6.62 2.68
CA THR A 388 0.26 -7.90 1.98
C THR A 388 -0.77 -8.80 2.65
N ALA A 389 -1.60 -9.47 1.85
CA ALA A 389 -2.44 -10.59 2.27
C ALA A 389 -2.03 -11.86 1.50
N LYS A 390 -1.29 -12.76 2.15
CA LYS A 390 -0.76 -13.98 1.55
C LYS A 390 -1.43 -15.24 2.11
N ASP A 391 -1.94 -16.08 1.22
CA ASP A 391 -2.64 -17.34 1.54
C ASP A 391 -3.81 -17.15 2.53
N CYS A 392 -4.39 -15.95 2.54
CA CYS A 392 -5.46 -15.57 3.44
C CYS A 392 -6.83 -15.97 2.90
N THR A 393 -7.80 -16.20 3.80
CA THR A 393 -9.17 -16.57 3.42
C THR A 393 -10.19 -15.58 3.97
N VAL A 394 -11.04 -15.03 3.11
CA VAL A 394 -12.13 -14.13 3.51
C VAL A 394 -13.46 -14.71 3.04
N LYS A 395 -14.44 -14.78 3.95
CA LYS A 395 -15.80 -15.21 3.66
C LYS A 395 -16.82 -14.27 4.29
N SER A 396 -17.79 -13.82 3.49
CA SER A 396 -18.85 -12.88 3.89
C SER A 396 -20.24 -13.37 3.50
N ALA A 397 -21.28 -12.86 4.17
CA ALA A 397 -22.65 -13.02 3.71
C ALA A 397 -22.98 -12.12 2.51
N LYS A 398 -22.25 -11.03 2.27
CA LYS A 398 -22.51 -10.10 1.15
C LYS A 398 -21.23 -9.55 0.52
N TYR A 399 -20.58 -8.55 1.13
CA TYR A 399 -19.41 -7.89 0.59
C TYR A 399 -18.12 -8.46 1.17
N ALA A 400 -17.13 -8.73 0.31
CA ALA A 400 -15.86 -9.31 0.75
C ALA A 400 -14.64 -8.73 0.04
N ALA A 401 -13.55 -8.50 0.79
CA ALA A 401 -12.25 -8.10 0.24
C ALA A 401 -11.06 -8.40 1.18
N ALA A 402 -9.83 -8.19 0.71
CA ALA A 402 -8.67 -8.21 1.60
C ALA A 402 -8.60 -6.91 2.44
N PHE A 403 -8.68 -5.73 1.85
CA PHE A 403 -8.44 -4.48 2.58
C PHE A 403 -9.70 -3.91 3.22
N ALA A 404 -10.73 -3.60 2.42
CA ALA A 404 -12.00 -3.06 2.92
C ALA A 404 -13.21 -3.72 2.25
N ALA A 405 -14.16 -4.29 3.02
CA ALA A 405 -15.32 -4.93 2.40
C ALA A 405 -16.29 -3.91 1.79
N TYR A 406 -16.49 -2.79 2.46
CA TYR A 406 -17.37 -1.70 2.08
C TYR A 406 -16.71 -0.36 2.43
N THR A 407 -16.93 0.66 1.61
CA THR A 407 -16.40 2.01 1.82
C THR A 407 -17.48 3.06 1.60
N ALA A 408 -17.68 3.98 2.53
CA ALA A 408 -18.61 5.10 2.42
C ALA A 408 -18.20 6.30 3.28
N GLY A 409 -18.32 7.50 2.75
CA GLY A 409 -18.48 8.72 3.54
C GLY A 409 -19.90 8.87 4.08
N TYR A 410 -20.21 10.01 4.70
CA TYR A 410 -21.59 10.34 5.07
C TYR A 410 -21.97 11.78 4.77
N ASP A 411 -23.23 11.97 4.39
CA ASP A 411 -23.86 13.28 4.23
C ASP A 411 -25.17 13.29 5.02
N VAL A 412 -25.12 13.80 6.26
CA VAL A 412 -26.33 14.10 7.05
C VAL A 412 -26.40 15.59 7.41
N GLN A 413 -27.60 16.14 7.26
CA GLN A 413 -27.95 17.56 7.25
C GLN A 413 -27.45 18.41 8.45
N ASN A 414 -27.03 17.81 9.57
CA ASN A 414 -26.74 18.51 10.82
C ASN A 414 -25.27 18.45 11.30
N ASN A 415 -24.44 17.56 10.75
CA ASN A 415 -23.04 17.39 11.18
C ASN A 415 -22.01 17.79 10.11
N GLY A 416 -22.47 18.16 8.91
CA GLY A 416 -21.62 18.41 7.75
C GLY A 416 -21.22 17.10 7.05
N PRO A 417 -20.87 17.14 5.74
CA PRO A 417 -20.37 15.97 5.04
C PRO A 417 -18.98 15.60 5.57
N VAL A 418 -18.73 14.31 5.72
CA VAL A 418 -17.38 13.75 5.87
C VAL A 418 -17.02 13.07 4.57
N TYR A 419 -15.92 13.52 3.98
CA TYR A 419 -15.32 12.91 2.81
C TYR A 419 -14.50 11.71 3.26
N GLY A 420 -14.93 10.50 2.90
CA GLY A 420 -14.16 9.31 3.21
C GLY A 420 -13.12 9.02 2.14
N ASP A 421 -11.84 9.14 2.48
CA ASP A 421 -10.71 8.91 1.59
C ASP A 421 -10.00 7.61 1.96
N VAL A 422 -10.13 6.60 1.08
CA VAL A 422 -9.50 5.28 1.22
C VAL A 422 -8.34 5.17 0.23
N THR A 423 -7.14 4.87 0.75
CA THR A 423 -5.92 4.69 -0.05
C THR A 423 -5.39 3.26 0.10
N ILE A 424 -5.20 2.56 -1.02
CA ILE A 424 -4.54 1.25 -1.09
C ILE A 424 -3.37 1.39 -2.07
N LYS A 425 -2.15 1.43 -1.56
CA LYS A 425 -0.96 1.75 -2.35
C LYS A 425 0.14 0.72 -2.16
N ASP A 426 0.72 0.25 -3.26
CA ASP A 426 1.84 -0.69 -3.26
C ASP A 426 1.53 -1.98 -2.47
N CYS A 427 0.26 -2.40 -2.49
CA CYS A 427 -0.22 -3.56 -1.74
C CYS A 427 -0.28 -4.84 -2.59
N GLU A 428 -0.32 -5.99 -1.93
CA GLU A 428 -0.36 -7.30 -2.59
C GLU A 428 -1.41 -8.25 -1.99
N VAL A 429 -2.09 -9.01 -2.84
CA VAL A 429 -2.97 -10.13 -2.45
C VAL A 429 -2.51 -11.37 -3.21
N ILE A 430 -1.97 -12.36 -2.50
CA ILE A 430 -1.29 -13.51 -3.08
C ILE A 430 -1.89 -14.80 -2.52
N GLY A 431 -2.32 -15.72 -3.38
CA GLY A 431 -2.90 -16.99 -2.95
C GLY A 431 -4.21 -16.83 -2.19
N GLY A 432 -4.66 -17.91 -1.55
CA GLY A 432 -5.86 -17.88 -0.72
C GLY A 432 -7.18 -17.69 -1.48
N SER A 433 -8.22 -17.22 -0.78
CA SER A 433 -9.56 -17.05 -1.37
C SER A 433 -10.38 -15.93 -0.73
N ILE A 434 -11.21 -15.26 -1.54
CA ILE A 434 -12.13 -14.21 -1.10
C ILE A 434 -13.51 -14.55 -1.66
N THR A 435 -14.50 -14.77 -0.79
CA THR A 435 -15.85 -15.20 -1.19
C THR A 435 -16.95 -14.43 -0.47
N GLY A 436 -18.00 -14.04 -1.21
CA GLY A 436 -19.19 -13.39 -0.69
C GLY A 436 -20.43 -13.71 -1.52
N ASN A 437 -21.64 -13.51 -0.98
CA ASN A 437 -22.88 -13.67 -1.75
C ASN A 437 -23.36 -12.33 -2.37
N GLY A 438 -22.47 -11.37 -2.53
CA GLY A 438 -22.72 -10.06 -3.12
C GLY A 438 -21.48 -9.59 -3.85
N SER A 439 -21.07 -8.33 -3.61
CA SER A 439 -19.93 -7.73 -4.29
C SER A 439 -18.58 -8.10 -3.69
N VAL A 440 -17.67 -8.59 -4.53
CA VAL A 440 -16.37 -9.13 -4.08
C VAL A 440 -15.23 -8.63 -4.95
N GLY A 441 -14.16 -8.17 -4.32
CA GLY A 441 -12.90 -7.75 -4.98
C GLY A 441 -11.70 -7.99 -4.08
N ALA A 442 -10.48 -8.06 -4.63
CA ALA A 442 -9.29 -8.22 -3.80
C ALA A 442 -9.01 -6.97 -2.95
N ALA A 443 -9.18 -5.78 -3.53
CA ALA A 443 -8.99 -4.51 -2.84
C ALA A 443 -10.21 -4.15 -2.00
N ILE A 444 -11.34 -3.97 -2.69
CA ILE A 444 -12.59 -3.47 -2.13
C ILE A 444 -13.77 -4.29 -2.63
N GLY A 445 -14.68 -4.68 -1.73
CA GLY A 445 -15.88 -5.44 -2.09
C GLY A 445 -16.90 -4.53 -2.78
N HIS A 446 -17.36 -3.49 -2.07
CA HIS A 446 -18.27 -2.48 -2.58
C HIS A 446 -17.69 -1.08 -2.35
N SER A 447 -17.23 -0.46 -3.42
CA SER A 447 -16.63 0.88 -3.45
C SER A 447 -17.73 1.93 -3.64
N GLY A 448 -17.95 2.79 -2.65
CA GLY A 448 -18.85 3.93 -2.75
C GLY A 448 -20.27 3.70 -2.24
N GLY A 449 -20.46 3.78 -0.92
CA GLY A 449 -21.78 3.84 -0.30
C GLY A 449 -22.45 5.22 -0.35
N ASN A 450 -21.65 6.28 -0.53
CA ASN A 450 -22.07 7.67 -0.53
C ASN A 450 -21.27 8.48 -1.59
N PRO A 451 -21.84 9.52 -2.22
CA PRO A 451 -21.11 10.41 -3.14
C PRO A 451 -19.81 11.02 -2.58
N ASP A 452 -19.73 11.27 -1.29
CA ASP A 452 -18.56 11.85 -0.61
C ASP A 452 -17.54 10.77 -0.20
N THR A 453 -17.22 9.88 -1.13
CA THR A 453 -16.21 8.81 -0.92
C THR A 453 -15.19 8.84 -2.04
N THR A 454 -13.90 8.87 -1.73
CA THR A 454 -12.82 8.62 -2.69
C THR A 454 -12.09 7.34 -2.35
N ASN A 455 -11.93 6.46 -3.32
CA ASN A 455 -11.14 5.25 -3.22
C ASN A 455 -10.01 5.32 -4.23
N THR A 456 -8.76 5.29 -3.77
CA THR A 456 -7.57 5.33 -4.62
C THR A 456 -6.76 4.06 -4.43
N ILE A 457 -6.69 3.26 -5.50
CA ILE A 457 -5.95 2.01 -5.53
C ILE A 457 -4.80 2.18 -6.52
N THR A 458 -3.56 2.08 -6.05
CA THR A 458 -2.36 2.27 -6.87
C THR A 458 -1.38 1.12 -6.67
N ASN A 459 -0.86 0.58 -7.77
CA ASN A 459 0.16 -0.49 -7.76
C ASN A 459 -0.27 -1.76 -7.00
N LEU A 460 -1.56 -2.11 -7.02
CA LEU A 460 -2.02 -3.35 -6.41
C LEU A 460 -1.62 -4.57 -7.25
N LYS A 461 -1.04 -5.58 -6.62
CA LYS A 461 -0.77 -6.88 -7.25
C LYS A 461 -1.73 -7.96 -6.73
N VAL A 462 -2.36 -8.72 -7.63
CA VAL A 462 -3.26 -9.85 -7.28
C VAL A 462 -2.79 -11.13 -7.97
N GLU A 463 -2.26 -12.11 -7.21
CA GLU A 463 -1.64 -13.30 -7.80
C GLU A 463 -2.19 -14.59 -7.19
N GLY A 464 -2.68 -15.53 -8.01
CA GLY A 464 -3.05 -16.88 -7.54
C GLY A 464 -4.25 -16.94 -6.58
N VAL A 465 -5.05 -15.88 -6.51
CA VAL A 465 -6.21 -15.77 -5.61
C VAL A 465 -7.46 -16.38 -6.22
N ALA A 466 -8.29 -17.06 -5.44
CA ALA A 466 -9.64 -17.46 -5.84
C ALA A 466 -10.68 -16.42 -5.37
N ILE A 467 -11.31 -15.69 -6.31
CA ILE A 467 -12.25 -14.61 -6.01
C ILE A 467 -13.66 -14.99 -6.48
N LYS A 468 -14.63 -15.00 -5.57
CA LYS A 468 -16.00 -15.42 -5.88
C LYS A 468 -17.09 -14.58 -5.20
N GLY A 469 -17.87 -13.83 -5.97
CA GLY A 469 -19.09 -13.14 -5.52
C GLY A 469 -20.38 -13.87 -5.90
N GLU A 470 -21.50 -13.16 -5.82
CA GLU A 470 -22.85 -13.66 -6.19
C GLU A 470 -22.87 -14.23 -7.62
N ASP A 471 -22.37 -13.43 -8.55
CA ASP A 471 -22.25 -13.72 -9.98
C ASP A 471 -21.05 -12.97 -10.57
N ALA A 472 -20.88 -13.04 -11.89
CA ALA A 472 -19.80 -12.35 -12.59
C ALA A 472 -19.88 -10.82 -12.50
N GLU A 473 -21.07 -10.24 -12.52
CA GLU A 473 -21.26 -8.78 -12.50
C GLU A 473 -20.99 -8.18 -11.11
N HIS A 474 -21.04 -8.98 -10.05
CA HIS A 474 -20.72 -8.54 -8.70
C HIS A 474 -19.26 -8.83 -8.30
N THR A 475 -18.49 -9.51 -9.16
CA THR A 475 -17.16 -9.99 -8.80
C THR A 475 -16.11 -9.34 -9.68
N GLY A 476 -15.24 -8.51 -9.11
CA GLY A 476 -14.05 -7.99 -9.80
C GLY A 476 -12.77 -8.52 -9.19
N ILE A 477 -11.67 -8.45 -9.92
CA ILE A 477 -10.35 -8.81 -9.38
C ILE A 477 -9.91 -7.76 -8.37
N VAL A 478 -10.07 -6.46 -8.68
CA VAL A 478 -9.66 -5.36 -7.78
C VAL A 478 -10.85 -4.89 -6.96
N VAL A 479 -11.94 -4.46 -7.61
CA VAL A 479 -13.14 -3.92 -6.96
C VAL A 479 -14.38 -4.76 -7.31
N GLY A 480 -15.22 -5.14 -6.35
CA GLY A 480 -16.48 -5.84 -6.69
C GLY A 480 -17.48 -4.94 -7.41
N THR A 481 -18.05 -3.96 -6.70
CA THR A 481 -18.88 -2.90 -7.32
C THR A 481 -18.20 -1.55 -7.13
N ALA A 482 -18.02 -0.79 -8.22
CA ALA A 482 -17.82 0.65 -8.14
C ALA A 482 -19.20 1.32 -8.23
N ASN A 483 -19.59 2.12 -7.24
CA ASN A 483 -20.93 2.69 -7.13
C ASN A 483 -20.88 4.22 -7.19
N VAL A 484 -21.44 4.91 -6.20
CA VAL A 484 -21.37 6.38 -6.07
C VAL A 484 -20.00 6.83 -5.56
N GLY A 485 -19.69 8.12 -5.64
CA GLY A 485 -18.38 8.66 -5.27
C GLY A 485 -17.30 8.33 -6.29
N LYS A 486 -16.02 8.48 -5.93
CA LYS A 486 -14.89 8.36 -6.84
C LYS A 486 -14.10 7.10 -6.58
N THR A 487 -14.00 6.21 -7.57
CA THR A 487 -13.11 5.04 -7.53
C THR A 487 -12.00 5.23 -8.55
N ILE A 488 -10.74 5.11 -8.13
CA ILE A 488 -9.55 5.26 -8.97
C ILE A 488 -8.72 4.00 -8.86
N ILE A 489 -8.39 3.37 -9.99
CA ILE A 489 -7.53 2.19 -10.06
C ILE A 489 -6.36 2.52 -10.99
N ASN A 490 -5.15 2.55 -10.46
CA ASN A 490 -3.94 2.84 -11.22
C ASN A 490 -2.95 1.68 -11.10
N ASN A 491 -2.45 1.21 -12.24
CA ASN A 491 -1.38 0.22 -12.35
C ASN A 491 -1.64 -1.05 -11.53
N ALA A 492 -2.89 -1.53 -11.53
CA ALA A 492 -3.22 -2.81 -10.90
C ALA A 492 -2.80 -3.97 -11.81
N THR A 493 -2.12 -4.96 -11.26
CA THR A 493 -1.66 -6.16 -11.98
C THR A 493 -2.31 -7.41 -11.41
N TYR A 494 -2.58 -8.40 -12.27
CA TYR A 494 -3.14 -9.67 -11.82
C TYR A 494 -2.64 -10.86 -12.63
N GLU A 495 -2.46 -12.00 -11.97
CA GLU A 495 -2.04 -13.25 -12.59
C GLU A 495 -2.68 -14.45 -11.90
N ASN A 496 -3.03 -15.49 -12.65
CA ASN A 496 -3.52 -16.76 -12.12
C ASN A 496 -4.75 -16.65 -11.17
N VAL A 497 -5.56 -15.61 -11.34
CA VAL A 497 -6.80 -15.42 -10.58
C VAL A 497 -7.89 -16.36 -11.09
N THR A 498 -8.59 -17.01 -10.17
CA THR A 498 -9.66 -17.98 -10.48
C THR A 498 -10.99 -17.58 -9.80
N GLY A 499 -12.10 -18.19 -10.21
CA GLY A 499 -13.43 -17.94 -9.66
C GLY A 499 -14.42 -17.43 -10.70
N ASN A 500 -15.42 -16.63 -10.28
CA ASN A 500 -16.45 -16.09 -11.17
C ASN A 500 -16.31 -14.56 -11.33
N TYR A 501 -15.10 -14.03 -11.47
CA TYR A 501 -14.93 -12.60 -11.74
C TYR A 501 -15.44 -12.18 -13.12
N ASN A 502 -15.75 -10.89 -13.26
CA ASN A 502 -16.19 -10.31 -14.51
C ASN A 502 -15.07 -10.38 -15.53
N THR A 503 -15.13 -11.37 -16.43
CA THR A 503 -14.20 -11.46 -17.56
C THR A 503 -14.30 -10.27 -18.50
N LYS A 504 -15.40 -9.50 -18.41
CA LYS A 504 -15.60 -8.32 -19.23
C LYS A 504 -14.71 -7.14 -18.81
N HIS A 505 -14.69 -6.91 -17.51
CA HIS A 505 -13.88 -5.88 -16.86
C HIS A 505 -13.19 -6.53 -15.67
N PRO A 506 -12.08 -7.24 -15.89
CA PRO A 506 -11.48 -8.03 -14.80
C PRO A 506 -11.14 -7.18 -13.59
N LEU A 507 -10.80 -5.90 -13.75
CA LEU A 507 -10.49 -5.03 -12.61
C LEU A 507 -11.73 -4.72 -11.74
N TYR A 508 -12.95 -4.73 -12.28
CA TYR A 508 -14.15 -4.43 -11.51
C TYR A 508 -15.37 -5.30 -11.88
N GLY A 509 -16.19 -5.71 -10.91
CA GLY A 509 -17.40 -6.50 -11.20
C GLY A 509 -18.41 -5.70 -12.01
N ARG A 510 -18.89 -4.58 -11.46
CA ARG A 510 -19.78 -3.63 -12.17
C ARG A 510 -19.53 -2.19 -11.74
N PHE A 511 -19.97 -1.27 -12.58
CA PHE A 511 -20.00 0.16 -12.29
C PHE A 511 -21.44 0.65 -12.26
N VAL A 512 -21.88 1.29 -11.17
CA VAL A 512 -23.24 1.77 -10.93
C VAL A 512 -23.17 3.23 -10.44
N PRO A 513 -23.00 4.22 -11.33
CA PRO A 513 -22.69 5.58 -10.90
C PRO A 513 -23.86 6.32 -10.21
N ASP A 514 -25.11 5.94 -10.46
CA ASP A 514 -26.31 6.59 -9.91
C ASP A 514 -26.26 8.14 -9.95
N GLY A 515 -25.72 8.68 -11.06
CA GLY A 515 -25.60 10.11 -11.33
C GLY A 515 -24.42 10.85 -10.68
N THR A 516 -23.76 10.29 -9.66
CA THR A 516 -22.66 10.96 -8.91
C THR A 516 -21.35 10.19 -8.93
N GLY A 517 -21.41 8.90 -9.22
CA GLY A 517 -20.27 7.99 -9.24
C GLY A 517 -19.35 8.21 -10.43
N THR A 518 -18.05 8.09 -10.17
CA THR A 518 -17.00 8.13 -11.17
C THR A 518 -16.06 6.95 -10.93
N LEU A 519 -15.65 6.30 -12.02
CA LEU A 519 -14.63 5.26 -12.01
C LEU A 519 -13.54 5.70 -12.98
N THR A 520 -12.29 5.76 -12.51
CA THR A 520 -11.13 6.11 -13.32
C THR A 520 -10.15 4.94 -13.27
N ILE A 521 -9.69 4.46 -14.43
CA ILE A 521 -8.68 3.41 -14.55
C ILE A 521 -7.50 3.97 -15.34
N ASP A 522 -6.30 3.91 -14.76
CA ASP A 522 -5.05 4.42 -15.36
C ASP A 522 -5.19 5.84 -15.92
N GLY A 523 -5.74 6.73 -15.11
CA GLY A 523 -6.00 8.13 -15.46
C GLY A 523 -7.15 8.35 -16.45
N THR A 524 -7.89 7.31 -16.86
CA THR A 524 -9.02 7.45 -17.77
C THR A 524 -10.36 7.13 -17.13
N ASN A 525 -11.34 8.02 -17.31
CA ASN A 525 -12.68 7.82 -16.80
C ASN A 525 -13.41 6.72 -17.59
N VAL A 526 -13.93 5.73 -16.86
CA VAL A 526 -14.85 4.72 -17.37
C VAL A 526 -16.22 5.38 -17.52
N THR A 527 -16.72 5.38 -18.74
CA THR A 527 -18.08 5.84 -19.05
C THR A 527 -18.89 4.63 -19.51
N LEU A 528 -20.02 4.38 -18.86
CA LEU A 528 -20.96 3.37 -19.36
C LEU A 528 -21.59 3.92 -20.65
N ALA A 529 -21.62 3.09 -21.69
CA ALA A 529 -22.45 3.42 -22.85
C ALA A 529 -23.93 3.51 -22.39
N PRO A 530 -24.72 4.44 -22.94
CA PRO A 530 -26.15 4.53 -22.64
C PRO A 530 -26.84 3.18 -22.70
N THR A 531 -27.58 2.83 -21.66
CA THR A 531 -28.47 1.65 -21.66
C THR A 531 -29.77 1.94 -22.42
N ASP A 532 -30.10 3.22 -22.60
CA ASP A 532 -31.18 3.66 -23.46
C ASP A 532 -30.67 3.83 -24.90
N PRO A 533 -31.20 3.08 -25.89
CA PRO A 533 -30.89 3.27 -27.31
C PRO A 533 -31.26 4.67 -27.85
N TRP A 534 -31.89 5.53 -27.04
CA TRP A 534 -32.28 6.90 -27.36
C TRP A 534 -31.37 8.00 -26.79
N GLU A 535 -30.36 7.67 -25.98
CA GLU A 535 -29.47 8.69 -25.38
C GLU A 535 -28.41 9.17 -26.40
N THR A 536 -28.28 10.49 -26.53
CA THR A 536 -27.39 11.11 -27.51
C THR A 536 -26.01 11.32 -26.86
N ILE A 537 -24.95 10.77 -27.45
CA ILE A 537 -23.58 11.14 -27.06
C ILE A 537 -23.29 12.53 -27.65
N GLU A 538 -23.44 13.59 -26.85
CA GLU A 538 -22.91 14.91 -27.19
C GLU A 538 -21.39 14.91 -27.02
N VAL A 539 -20.68 15.10 -28.14
CA VAL A 539 -19.24 15.42 -28.15
C VAL A 539 -19.05 16.78 -28.79
N SER A 540 -18.05 17.50 -28.31
CA SER A 540 -17.81 18.94 -28.49
C SER A 540 -17.76 19.47 -29.93
N GLU A 541 -17.70 18.61 -30.95
CA GLU A 541 -17.90 18.97 -32.36
C GLU A 541 -18.62 17.86 -33.15
N GLY A 542 -19.96 17.87 -33.16
CA GLY A 542 -20.76 17.14 -34.15
C GLY A 542 -21.97 16.41 -33.57
N ASN A 543 -23.17 16.85 -33.96
CA ASN A 543 -24.43 16.24 -33.50
C ASN A 543 -24.59 14.80 -34.03
N VAL A 544 -24.75 13.84 -33.12
CA VAL A 544 -25.24 12.48 -33.43
C VAL A 544 -26.78 12.55 -33.44
N THR A 545 -27.41 12.27 -34.57
CA THR A 545 -28.86 12.05 -34.64
C THR A 545 -29.17 10.78 -35.40
N ARG A 546 -30.14 9.99 -34.93
CA ARG A 546 -30.79 8.98 -35.77
C ARG A 546 -32.31 9.12 -35.75
N GLU A 547 -32.87 9.19 -36.95
CA GLU A 547 -34.30 9.03 -37.21
C GLU A 547 -34.63 7.53 -37.33
N ASN A 548 -35.39 7.04 -36.33
CA ASN A 548 -36.36 5.93 -36.35
C ASN A 548 -36.18 4.76 -37.36
N GLN A 549 -35.77 3.58 -36.89
CA GLN A 549 -36.33 2.28 -37.31
C GLN A 549 -35.89 1.11 -36.39
N ALA A 550 -36.84 0.59 -35.60
CA ALA A 550 -36.86 -0.68 -34.83
C ALA A 550 -35.76 -0.95 -33.76
N ALA A 551 -36.20 -1.40 -32.58
CA ALA A 551 -35.36 -1.76 -31.44
C ALA A 551 -34.33 -2.83 -31.81
N THR A 552 -33.04 -2.54 -31.56
CA THR A 552 -31.94 -3.48 -31.78
C THR A 552 -30.99 -3.48 -30.58
N ASP A 553 -30.46 -4.66 -30.24
CA ASP A 553 -29.59 -4.90 -29.07
C ASP A 553 -28.13 -4.45 -29.33
N TYR A 554 -27.89 -3.23 -29.85
CA TYR A 554 -26.53 -2.72 -30.09
C TYR A 554 -26.43 -1.19 -30.07
N VAL A 555 -25.23 -0.65 -29.85
CA VAL A 555 -24.99 0.82 -29.84
C VAL A 555 -24.74 1.33 -31.26
N GLU A 556 -25.45 2.37 -31.71
CA GLU A 556 -25.27 2.98 -33.03
C GLU A 556 -24.53 4.32 -32.96
N ILE A 557 -23.38 4.42 -33.63
CA ILE A 557 -22.70 5.71 -33.83
C ILE A 557 -23.02 6.23 -35.23
N CYS A 558 -23.72 7.37 -35.31
CA CYS A 558 -23.94 8.10 -36.56
C CYS A 558 -22.94 9.26 -36.71
N HIS A 559 -21.95 9.10 -37.59
CA HIS A 559 -20.94 10.15 -37.82
C HIS A 559 -21.24 10.95 -39.10
N LYS A 560 -21.24 12.29 -39.00
CA LYS A 560 -21.60 13.23 -40.08
C LYS A 560 -20.39 13.92 -40.70
N SER A 561 -19.40 14.38 -39.92
CA SER A 561 -18.08 14.91 -40.34
C SER A 561 -17.27 15.27 -39.08
N GLY A 562 -15.94 15.35 -39.16
CA GLY A 562 -15.06 15.76 -38.04
C GLY A 562 -14.32 14.61 -37.35
N ASN A 563 -13.74 14.85 -36.17
CA ASN A 563 -13.02 13.82 -35.42
C ASN A 563 -13.82 13.38 -34.18
N LEU A 564 -14.08 12.09 -34.03
CA LEU A 564 -14.65 11.45 -32.85
C LEU A 564 -13.56 10.62 -32.17
N THR A 565 -13.36 10.80 -30.87
CA THR A 565 -12.49 9.92 -30.07
C THR A 565 -13.27 9.39 -28.88
N LEU A 566 -13.31 8.07 -28.74
CA LEU A 566 -13.87 7.36 -27.59
C LEU A 566 -12.73 6.64 -26.89
N LYS A 567 -12.60 6.79 -25.58
CA LYS A 567 -11.56 6.12 -24.79
C LYS A 567 -12.18 5.34 -23.64
N ASN A 568 -11.71 4.11 -23.39
CA ASN A 568 -12.16 3.26 -22.27
C ASN A 568 -13.69 3.08 -22.19
N VAL A 569 -14.35 3.07 -23.35
CA VAL A 569 -15.79 2.84 -23.42
C VAL A 569 -16.06 1.35 -23.50
N VAL A 570 -17.06 0.91 -22.74
CA VAL A 570 -17.54 -0.47 -22.73
C VAL A 570 -18.83 -0.58 -23.53
N PHE A 571 -18.82 -1.42 -24.56
CA PHE A 571 -19.97 -1.73 -25.40
C PHE A 571 -20.45 -3.16 -25.12
N GLU A 572 -21.31 -3.32 -24.13
CA GLU A 572 -21.80 -4.62 -23.66
C GLU A 572 -22.68 -5.38 -24.67
N ASN A 573 -23.28 -4.65 -25.60
CA ASN A 573 -24.22 -5.15 -26.59
C ASN A 573 -23.69 -4.99 -28.03
N GLY A 574 -22.37 -4.96 -28.19
CA GLY A 574 -21.75 -4.70 -29.48
C GLY A 574 -21.96 -3.28 -29.98
N LEU A 575 -21.29 -2.98 -31.09
CA LEU A 575 -21.16 -1.65 -31.64
C LEU A 575 -21.45 -1.68 -33.15
N THR A 576 -22.38 -0.85 -33.60
CA THR A 576 -22.56 -0.57 -35.02
C THR A 576 -22.13 0.87 -35.29
N ILE A 577 -21.20 1.05 -36.24
CA ILE A 577 -20.84 2.38 -36.73
C ILE A 577 -21.48 2.57 -38.10
N TYR A 578 -22.33 3.59 -38.20
CA TYR A 578 -23.11 3.89 -39.37
C TYR A 578 -22.88 5.33 -39.85
N THR A 579 -22.85 5.53 -41.16
CA THR A 579 -22.60 6.85 -41.76
C THR A 579 -23.76 7.17 -42.70
N ASN A 580 -24.43 8.30 -42.50
CA ASN A 580 -25.78 8.46 -43.05
C ASN A 580 -25.86 9.20 -44.40
N LYS A 581 -24.77 9.75 -44.96
CA LYS A 581 -24.79 10.53 -46.22
C LYS A 581 -23.46 10.53 -46.99
N VAL A 582 -23.59 10.82 -48.29
CA VAL A 582 -22.52 11.28 -49.19
C VAL A 582 -21.97 12.61 -48.63
N ASP A 583 -20.65 12.80 -48.63
CA ASP A 583 -19.89 13.98 -48.11
C ASP A 583 -19.45 13.94 -46.63
N ASN A 584 -19.50 12.77 -45.97
CA ASN A 584 -18.96 12.62 -44.61
C ASN A 584 -17.44 12.34 -44.64
N ASN A 585 -16.62 13.29 -44.19
CA ASN A 585 -15.16 13.14 -44.03
C ASN A 585 -14.76 13.31 -42.55
N GLY A 586 -13.94 12.40 -42.02
CA GLY A 586 -13.60 12.45 -40.59
C GLY A 586 -12.80 11.27 -40.06
N THR A 587 -12.39 11.36 -38.79
CA THR A 587 -11.68 10.29 -38.07
C THR A 587 -12.52 9.80 -36.90
N ILE A 588 -12.69 8.49 -36.76
CA ILE A 588 -13.24 7.86 -35.56
C ILE A 588 -12.11 7.07 -34.90
N THR A 589 -11.73 7.44 -33.68
CA THR A 589 -10.71 6.76 -32.90
C THR A 589 -11.35 6.12 -31.67
N LEU A 590 -11.14 4.83 -31.47
CA LEU A 590 -11.43 4.13 -30.23
C LEU A 590 -10.10 3.74 -29.59
N GLU A 591 -9.86 4.13 -28.35
CA GLU A 591 -8.65 3.78 -27.58
C GLU A 591 -9.05 3.03 -26.30
N ASP A 592 -8.46 1.86 -26.06
CA ASP A 592 -8.69 1.04 -24.85
C ASP A 592 -10.18 0.64 -24.63
N CYS A 593 -11.01 0.71 -25.66
CA CYS A 593 -12.43 0.33 -25.57
C CYS A 593 -12.62 -1.19 -25.55
N VAL A 594 -13.69 -1.65 -24.91
CA VAL A 594 -14.08 -3.07 -24.88
C VAL A 594 -15.41 -3.27 -25.58
N ILE A 595 -15.44 -4.15 -26.58
CA ILE A 595 -16.61 -4.41 -27.43
C ILE A 595 -17.00 -5.88 -27.32
N TYR A 596 -18.22 -6.17 -26.85
CA TYR A 596 -18.76 -7.53 -26.79
C TYR A 596 -19.49 -7.92 -28.06
N LEU A 597 -19.42 -9.21 -28.44
CA LEU A 597 -20.31 -9.79 -29.46
C LEU A 597 -21.77 -9.71 -28.99
N SER A 598 -22.71 -9.28 -29.84
CA SER A 598 -24.15 -9.30 -29.57
C SER A 598 -24.96 -10.22 -30.51
N ASN A 599 -26.15 -10.60 -30.06
CA ASN A 599 -27.16 -11.37 -30.81
C ASN A 599 -27.86 -10.47 -31.86
N GLY A 600 -27.11 -9.93 -32.81
CA GLY A 600 -27.64 -8.98 -33.79
C GLY A 600 -28.40 -9.65 -34.94
N THR A 601 -29.72 -9.38 -35.05
CA THR A 601 -30.43 -9.51 -36.33
C THR A 601 -30.27 -8.18 -37.08
N ALA A 602 -29.38 -8.10 -38.06
CA ALA A 602 -29.22 -6.85 -38.82
C ALA A 602 -30.50 -6.55 -39.64
N ALA A 603 -31.23 -5.50 -39.25
CA ALA A 603 -32.32 -4.94 -40.07
C ALA A 603 -31.72 -3.99 -41.11
N ASN A 604 -31.51 -4.47 -42.34
CA ASN A 604 -31.33 -3.60 -43.49
C ASN A 604 -32.54 -3.76 -44.43
N SER A 605 -33.26 -2.67 -44.67
CA SER A 605 -34.49 -2.67 -45.47
C SER A 605 -34.26 -2.81 -46.98
N ASN A 606 -33.01 -2.72 -47.45
CA ASN A 606 -32.67 -2.75 -48.88
C ASN A 606 -31.76 -3.89 -49.33
N TYR A 607 -31.22 -4.69 -48.40
CA TYR A 607 -30.35 -5.83 -48.71
C TYR A 607 -30.81 -7.02 -47.86
N ASN A 608 -31.01 -8.18 -48.51
CA ASN A 608 -31.44 -9.41 -47.87
C ASN A 608 -30.72 -9.64 -46.52
N GLN A 609 -31.51 -9.81 -45.47
CA GLN A 609 -31.10 -10.02 -44.08
C GLN A 609 -29.93 -11.01 -43.96
N CYS A 610 -28.72 -10.51 -43.70
CA CYS A 610 -27.63 -11.36 -43.22
C CYS A 610 -27.82 -11.57 -41.72
N LYS A 611 -28.36 -12.73 -41.31
CA LYS A 611 -28.34 -13.18 -39.92
C LYS A 611 -26.88 -13.51 -39.56
N ALA A 612 -26.18 -12.59 -38.92
CA ALA A 612 -24.77 -12.72 -38.57
C ALA A 612 -24.53 -12.15 -37.17
N ASP A 613 -23.90 -12.93 -36.26
CA ASP A 613 -23.52 -12.46 -34.92
C ASP A 613 -22.22 -11.63 -35.03
N TYR A 614 -22.20 -10.41 -34.49
CA TYR A 614 -21.03 -9.52 -34.56
C TYR A 614 -20.76 -8.74 -33.27
N GLY A 615 -19.50 -8.38 -33.03
CA GLY A 615 -19.11 -7.44 -31.97
C GLY A 615 -19.04 -6.01 -32.47
N LEU A 616 -18.42 -5.82 -33.63
CA LEU A 616 -18.42 -4.56 -34.36
C LEU A 616 -19.00 -4.77 -35.77
N ASN A 617 -20.00 -3.99 -36.13
CA ASN A 617 -20.51 -3.89 -37.50
C ASN A 617 -20.22 -2.50 -38.05
N LEU A 618 -19.43 -2.43 -39.10
CA LEU A 618 -19.18 -1.19 -39.83
C LEU A 618 -20.08 -1.18 -41.06
N ASN A 619 -21.02 -0.23 -41.13
CA ASN A 619 -21.91 -0.01 -42.27
C ASN A 619 -21.69 1.40 -42.83
N LEU A 620 -20.79 1.48 -43.81
CA LEU A 620 -20.31 2.74 -44.37
C LEU A 620 -21.04 3.07 -45.68
N ALA A 621 -21.49 4.32 -45.82
CA ALA A 621 -22.27 4.79 -46.96
C ALA A 621 -21.40 5.27 -48.12
N ASN A 622 -21.98 5.24 -49.33
CA ASN A 622 -21.34 5.66 -50.57
C ASN A 622 -20.91 7.14 -50.52
N GLY A 623 -19.66 7.42 -50.92
CA GLY A 623 -19.02 8.74 -50.96
C GLY A 623 -18.39 9.25 -49.67
N SER A 624 -18.10 8.41 -48.67
CA SER A 624 -17.45 8.81 -47.40
C SER A 624 -15.94 8.50 -47.39
N ASP A 625 -15.10 9.45 -46.97
CA ASP A 625 -13.67 9.22 -46.68
C ASP A 625 -13.47 9.24 -45.16
N ILE A 626 -13.61 8.08 -44.52
CA ILE A 626 -13.51 7.94 -43.06
C ILE A 626 -12.27 7.14 -42.68
N THR A 627 -11.54 7.66 -41.69
CA THR A 627 -10.47 6.93 -41.02
C THR A 627 -10.99 6.36 -39.71
N LEU A 628 -11.02 5.04 -39.56
CA LEU A 628 -11.31 4.37 -38.29
C LEU A 628 -10.02 3.84 -37.69
N THR A 629 -9.77 4.17 -36.42
CA THR A 629 -8.59 3.70 -35.69
C THR A 629 -9.02 3.08 -34.37
N PHE A 630 -8.60 1.86 -34.11
CA PHE A 630 -8.78 1.15 -32.85
C PHE A 630 -7.39 0.93 -32.25
N LYS A 631 -7.13 1.46 -31.06
CA LYS A 631 -5.87 1.28 -30.33
C LYS A 631 -6.15 0.54 -29.04
N ASN A 632 -5.44 -0.57 -28.79
CA ASN A 632 -5.54 -1.38 -27.58
C ASN A 632 -6.97 -1.89 -27.22
N CYS A 633 -7.93 -1.76 -28.13
CA CYS A 633 -9.30 -2.21 -27.89
C CYS A 633 -9.40 -3.74 -27.78
N LYS A 634 -10.37 -4.23 -27.00
CA LYS A 634 -10.65 -5.66 -26.82
C LYS A 634 -12.00 -6.02 -27.44
N PHE A 635 -12.03 -7.04 -28.30
CA PHE A 635 -13.24 -7.58 -28.91
C PHE A 635 -13.51 -8.96 -28.32
N LEU A 636 -14.50 -9.09 -27.45
CA LEU A 636 -14.67 -10.24 -26.56
C LEU A 636 -16.03 -10.96 -26.75
N LYS A 637 -16.10 -12.24 -26.37
CA LYS A 637 -17.34 -13.05 -26.36
C LYS A 637 -18.06 -12.92 -25.00
N PRO A 638 -19.40 -12.74 -24.95
CA PRO A 638 -20.17 -12.92 -23.72
C PRO A 638 -20.15 -14.39 -23.26
N VAL A 639 -20.05 -14.60 -21.93
CA VAL A 639 -19.95 -15.93 -21.31
C VAL A 639 -21.17 -16.82 -21.58
N ASP A 640 -22.37 -16.24 -21.77
CA ASP A 640 -23.64 -16.97 -21.92
C ASP A 640 -24.14 -17.17 -23.36
N HIS A 641 -23.28 -16.94 -24.36
CA HIS A 641 -23.72 -16.94 -25.76
C HIS A 641 -23.79 -18.36 -26.36
N THR A 642 -25.01 -18.80 -26.71
CA THR A 642 -25.25 -19.96 -27.60
C THR A 642 -25.38 -19.45 -29.03
N TYR A 643 -24.47 -19.84 -29.92
CA TYR A 643 -24.52 -19.44 -31.33
C TYR A 643 -25.87 -19.84 -31.94
N SER A 644 -26.52 -18.93 -32.65
CA SER A 644 -27.61 -19.32 -33.53
C SER A 644 -27.05 -20.33 -34.55
N ASN A 645 -27.77 -21.43 -34.80
CA ASN A 645 -27.30 -22.65 -35.51
C ASN A 645 -26.92 -22.45 -37.01
N SER A 646 -26.40 -21.30 -37.43
CA SER A 646 -25.73 -21.11 -38.72
C SER A 646 -24.24 -20.81 -38.50
N PRO A 647 -23.36 -21.84 -38.52
CA PRO A 647 -21.91 -21.71 -38.41
C PRO A 647 -21.24 -20.81 -39.47
N GLY A 648 -22.01 -20.27 -40.42
CA GLY A 648 -21.51 -19.58 -41.61
C GLY A 648 -21.17 -18.10 -41.45
N SER A 649 -21.61 -17.42 -40.38
CA SER A 649 -21.74 -15.94 -40.37
C SER A 649 -21.43 -15.24 -39.04
N THR A 650 -20.37 -15.62 -38.30
CA THR A 650 -20.02 -14.95 -37.03
C THR A 650 -18.68 -14.22 -37.10
N TYR A 651 -18.62 -12.98 -36.59
CA TYR A 651 -17.47 -12.07 -36.74
C TYR A 651 -17.14 -11.30 -35.43
N ASN A 652 -15.88 -11.14 -35.01
CA ASN A 652 -15.57 -10.10 -34.00
C ASN A 652 -15.76 -8.70 -34.60
N VAL A 653 -15.28 -8.53 -35.82
CA VAL A 653 -15.48 -7.33 -36.65
C VAL A 653 -15.99 -7.75 -38.02
N TYR A 654 -17.17 -7.25 -38.39
CA TYR A 654 -17.68 -7.31 -39.74
C TYR A 654 -17.60 -5.94 -40.40
N ILE A 655 -16.96 -5.92 -41.57
CA ILE A 655 -16.77 -4.73 -42.39
C ILE A 655 -17.60 -4.94 -43.67
N GLY A 656 -18.79 -4.32 -43.70
CA GLY A 656 -19.74 -4.46 -44.80
C GLY A 656 -20.22 -3.13 -45.36
N GLY A 657 -20.64 -3.12 -46.62
CA GLY A 657 -21.20 -1.93 -47.25
C GLY A 657 -20.50 -1.54 -48.55
N GLY A 658 -21.30 -1.05 -49.50
CA GLY A 658 -20.81 -0.60 -50.78
C GLY A 658 -20.22 0.83 -50.69
N TYR A 659 -19.05 0.97 -51.32
CA TYR A 659 -18.51 2.19 -51.92
C TYR A 659 -17.84 3.21 -50.95
N SER A 660 -16.50 3.32 -50.99
CA SER A 660 -15.60 4.51 -50.82
C SER A 660 -14.25 4.19 -50.12
N ALA A 661 -13.28 5.12 -50.19
CA ALA A 661 -11.90 4.93 -49.72
C ALA A 661 -11.77 5.12 -48.20
N ASN A 662 -11.91 4.01 -47.47
CA ASN A 662 -11.83 4.01 -46.00
C ASN A 662 -10.50 3.41 -45.53
N SER A 663 -9.91 4.00 -44.49
CA SER A 663 -8.72 3.49 -43.81
C SER A 663 -9.12 2.96 -42.43
N ILE A 664 -8.91 1.67 -42.20
CA ILE A 664 -9.22 1.02 -40.92
C ILE A 664 -7.92 0.52 -40.30
N THR A 665 -7.64 0.93 -39.06
CA THR A 665 -6.44 0.57 -38.33
C THR A 665 -6.80 -0.09 -37.01
N PHE A 666 -6.19 -1.24 -36.74
CA PHE A 666 -6.16 -1.90 -35.44
C PHE A 666 -4.71 -1.95 -34.96
N GLU A 667 -4.44 -1.36 -33.81
CA GLU A 667 -3.10 -1.28 -33.21
C GLU A 667 -3.19 -1.81 -31.78
N GLY A 668 -2.43 -2.85 -31.42
CA GLY A 668 -2.42 -3.40 -30.06
C GLY A 668 -3.74 -4.08 -29.62
N CYS A 669 -4.75 -4.17 -30.48
CA CYS A 669 -6.05 -4.75 -30.13
C CYS A 669 -6.00 -6.24 -29.81
N THR A 670 -6.92 -6.71 -28.94
CA THR A 670 -7.12 -8.14 -28.67
C THR A 670 -8.45 -8.60 -29.25
N PHE A 671 -8.45 -9.72 -29.96
CA PHE A 671 -9.64 -10.40 -30.49
C PHE A 671 -9.77 -11.77 -29.84
N GLU A 672 -10.85 -11.97 -29.10
CA GLU A 672 -11.10 -13.19 -28.35
C GLU A 672 -12.55 -13.64 -28.53
N GLY A 673 -12.74 -14.91 -28.87
CA GLY A 673 -14.08 -15.49 -29.05
C GLY A 673 -14.19 -16.35 -30.30
N SER A 674 -15.03 -17.38 -30.24
CA SER A 674 -15.22 -18.37 -31.31
C SER A 674 -16.01 -17.81 -32.50
N ALA A 675 -15.62 -16.67 -33.06
CA ALA A 675 -16.16 -16.21 -34.34
C ALA A 675 -15.57 -17.05 -35.49
N LYS A 676 -16.30 -17.23 -36.60
CA LYS A 676 -15.76 -17.86 -37.81
C LYS A 676 -14.57 -17.06 -38.35
N HIS A 677 -14.65 -15.73 -38.25
CA HIS A 677 -13.59 -14.79 -38.56
C HIS A 677 -13.43 -13.76 -37.44
N ALA A 678 -12.20 -13.47 -37.01
CA ALA A 678 -12.02 -12.35 -36.07
C ALA A 678 -12.26 -11.01 -36.79
N ILE A 679 -11.67 -10.84 -37.98
CA ILE A 679 -11.96 -9.70 -38.87
C ILE A 679 -12.45 -10.26 -40.21
N GLY A 680 -13.68 -9.92 -40.59
CA GLY A 680 -14.25 -10.25 -41.89
C GLY A 680 -14.56 -9.01 -42.71
N CYS A 681 -13.97 -8.92 -43.90
CA CYS A 681 -14.27 -7.90 -44.89
C CYS A 681 -14.94 -8.53 -46.10
N SER A 682 -16.10 -8.01 -46.49
CA SER A 682 -16.78 -8.39 -47.73
C SER A 682 -17.24 -7.14 -48.47
N SER A 683 -16.79 -6.98 -49.72
CA SER A 683 -17.33 -5.94 -50.60
C SER A 683 -18.00 -6.56 -51.83
N GLU A 684 -19.17 -6.06 -52.20
CA GLU A 684 -19.88 -6.41 -53.45
C GLU A 684 -19.64 -5.34 -54.55
N ALA A 685 -18.81 -4.34 -54.27
CA ALA A 685 -18.70 -3.12 -55.09
C ALA A 685 -17.63 -3.23 -56.21
N THR A 686 -17.97 -2.73 -57.39
CA THR A 686 -17.20 -2.89 -58.63
C THR A 686 -16.14 -1.81 -58.89
N SER A 687 -15.83 -0.92 -57.94
CA SER A 687 -14.76 0.08 -58.10
C SER A 687 -14.46 0.85 -56.81
N LYS A 688 -13.24 0.72 -56.24
CA LYS A 688 -12.45 1.69 -55.41
C LYS A 688 -11.62 1.03 -54.28
N TYR A 689 -10.65 1.79 -53.75
CA TYR A 689 -9.53 1.39 -52.87
C TYR A 689 -9.89 1.23 -51.38
N TYR A 690 -9.30 0.27 -50.68
CA TYR A 690 -9.49 0.02 -49.24
C TYR A 690 -8.15 -0.17 -48.51
N LYS A 691 -7.97 0.43 -47.32
CA LYS A 691 -6.77 0.24 -46.49
C LYS A 691 -7.12 -0.43 -45.15
N LEU A 692 -6.50 -1.56 -44.86
CA LEU A 692 -6.56 -2.24 -43.57
C LEU A 692 -5.17 -2.34 -42.96
N THR A 693 -5.00 -1.83 -41.75
CA THR A 693 -3.77 -1.99 -40.97
C THR A 693 -4.08 -2.75 -39.70
N VAL A 694 -3.35 -3.83 -39.42
CA VAL A 694 -3.47 -4.64 -38.21
C VAL A 694 -2.06 -4.86 -37.65
N THR A 695 -1.72 -4.16 -36.57
CA THR A 695 -0.36 -4.13 -36.04
C THR A 695 -0.34 -4.42 -34.54
N GLY A 696 0.51 -5.35 -34.09
CA GLY A 696 0.69 -5.63 -32.66
C GLY A 696 -0.54 -6.23 -31.96
N CYS A 697 -1.52 -6.72 -32.71
CA CYS A 697 -2.76 -7.28 -32.19
C CYS A 697 -2.60 -8.75 -31.75
N ASN A 698 -3.43 -9.16 -30.80
CA ASN A 698 -3.48 -10.51 -30.28
C ASN A 698 -4.79 -11.21 -30.64
N PHE A 699 -4.72 -12.37 -31.29
CA PHE A 699 -5.87 -13.16 -31.71
C PHE A 699 -5.91 -14.46 -30.91
N LYS A 700 -6.89 -14.62 -30.01
CA LYS A 700 -7.05 -15.80 -29.15
C LYS A 700 -8.38 -16.51 -29.45
N ASP A 701 -8.35 -17.85 -29.46
CA ASP A 701 -9.55 -18.70 -29.57
C ASP A 701 -10.52 -18.33 -30.72
N TRP A 702 -9.95 -17.83 -31.82
CA TRP A 702 -10.66 -17.52 -33.05
C TRP A 702 -10.97 -18.82 -33.82
N ASN A 703 -12.13 -18.86 -34.50
CA ASN A 703 -12.73 -20.01 -35.22
C ASN A 703 -13.54 -20.99 -34.33
N ASN A 704 -14.88 -20.94 -34.41
CA ASN A 704 -15.83 -21.92 -33.83
C ASN A 704 -15.87 -23.29 -34.53
N ASN A 705 -14.74 -23.79 -35.02
CA ASN A 705 -14.68 -25.01 -35.85
C ASN A 705 -15.48 -24.91 -37.16
N ALA A 706 -15.72 -23.71 -37.68
CA ALA A 706 -16.38 -23.53 -38.97
C ALA A 706 -15.43 -23.83 -40.13
N GLU A 707 -15.94 -24.51 -41.17
CA GLU A 707 -15.21 -24.71 -42.42
C GLU A 707 -14.83 -23.36 -43.05
N ASN A 708 -13.60 -23.25 -43.54
CA ASN A 708 -13.02 -22.04 -44.14
C ASN A 708 -12.88 -20.82 -43.17
N GLY A 709 -12.72 -21.04 -41.86
CA GLY A 709 -12.45 -19.97 -40.88
C GLY A 709 -11.04 -19.39 -40.97
N ALA A 710 -10.90 -18.09 -40.68
CA ALA A 710 -9.62 -17.38 -40.71
C ALA A 710 -9.60 -16.19 -39.74
N ALA A 711 -8.47 -15.88 -39.11
CA ALA A 711 -8.38 -14.76 -38.17
C ALA A 711 -8.68 -13.44 -38.88
N ILE A 712 -8.10 -13.25 -40.06
CA ILE A 712 -8.42 -12.14 -40.96
C ILE A 712 -8.88 -12.73 -42.29
N ARG A 713 -10.08 -12.35 -42.76
CA ARG A 713 -10.58 -12.71 -44.08
C ARG A 713 -11.01 -11.49 -44.89
N GLY A 714 -10.55 -11.41 -46.13
CA GLY A 714 -11.06 -10.47 -47.13
C GLY A 714 -11.68 -11.20 -48.32
N ASN A 715 -12.91 -10.85 -48.69
CA ASN A 715 -13.54 -11.25 -49.94
C ASN A 715 -13.57 -10.06 -50.91
N LEU A 716 -12.89 -10.19 -52.05
CA LEU A 716 -12.71 -9.10 -53.01
C LEU A 716 -13.54 -9.34 -54.30
N PRO A 717 -14.38 -8.37 -54.73
CA PRO A 717 -15.45 -8.57 -55.71
C PRO A 717 -15.00 -8.66 -57.18
N SER A 718 -13.80 -8.17 -57.54
CA SER A 718 -13.29 -8.23 -58.93
C SER A 718 -11.78 -7.95 -59.02
N ALA A 719 -11.19 -8.22 -60.19
CA ALA A 719 -9.76 -7.97 -60.49
C ALA A 719 -9.35 -6.49 -60.53
N ASP A 720 -10.31 -5.54 -60.55
CA ASP A 720 -10.07 -4.09 -60.61
C ASP A 720 -10.11 -3.41 -59.22
N PHE A 721 -10.08 -4.18 -58.14
CA PHE A 721 -10.06 -3.68 -56.76
C PHE A 721 -8.62 -3.56 -56.23
N ALA A 722 -8.22 -2.36 -55.80
CA ALA A 722 -6.93 -2.13 -55.15
C ALA A 722 -7.11 -2.13 -53.62
N ALA A 723 -6.33 -2.93 -52.88
CA ALA A 723 -6.36 -2.98 -51.42
C ALA A 723 -4.96 -2.85 -50.84
N ASP A 724 -4.78 -1.97 -49.85
CA ASP A 724 -3.56 -1.89 -49.06
C ASP A 724 -3.79 -2.58 -47.72
N ILE A 725 -3.29 -3.80 -47.59
CA ILE A 725 -3.41 -4.61 -46.36
C ILE A 725 -2.03 -4.70 -45.71
N THR A 726 -1.90 -4.14 -44.50
CA THR A 726 -0.69 -4.22 -43.68
C THR A 726 -0.99 -5.04 -42.44
N ILE A 727 -0.26 -6.15 -42.25
CA ILE A 727 -0.39 -7.04 -41.09
C ILE A 727 1.01 -7.26 -40.52
N SER A 728 1.27 -6.81 -39.29
CA SER A 728 2.62 -6.88 -38.70
C SER A 728 2.61 -7.04 -37.18
N GLY A 729 3.60 -7.75 -36.61
CA GLY A 729 3.76 -7.85 -35.15
C GLY A 729 2.63 -8.51 -34.37
N ASN A 730 1.70 -9.22 -35.03
CA ASN A 730 0.54 -9.83 -34.39
C ASN A 730 0.85 -11.21 -33.80
N THR A 731 0.17 -11.57 -32.71
CA THR A 731 0.22 -12.91 -32.10
C THR A 731 -1.07 -13.68 -32.37
N PHE A 732 -0.94 -14.96 -32.75
CA PHE A 732 -2.08 -15.84 -33.02
C PHE A 732 -2.02 -17.03 -32.05
N GLY A 733 -2.96 -17.07 -31.11
CA GLY A 733 -3.12 -18.10 -30.10
C GLY A 733 -3.56 -19.46 -30.67
N ASN A 734 -3.31 -20.51 -29.90
CA ASN A 734 -3.46 -21.90 -30.32
C ASN A 734 -4.92 -22.25 -30.62
N SER A 735 -5.10 -23.10 -31.61
CA SER A 735 -6.35 -23.25 -32.31
C SER A 735 -6.84 -24.68 -32.20
N ASN A 736 -8.11 -24.88 -31.84
CA ASN A 736 -8.66 -26.22 -31.60
C ASN A 736 -8.81 -27.07 -32.88
N ASN A 737 -8.32 -26.61 -34.05
CA ASN A 737 -8.45 -27.34 -35.31
C ASN A 737 -7.24 -27.19 -36.24
N SER A 738 -6.87 -28.27 -36.93
CA SER A 738 -5.67 -28.37 -37.79
C SER A 738 -5.80 -27.70 -39.18
N THR A 739 -6.92 -27.04 -39.47
CA THR A 739 -7.26 -26.45 -40.79
C THR A 739 -7.34 -24.92 -40.79
N GLN A 740 -6.83 -24.26 -39.75
CA GLN A 740 -6.96 -22.80 -39.61
C GLN A 740 -6.02 -22.02 -40.53
N THR A 741 -6.57 -20.98 -41.16
CA THR A 741 -5.80 -20.03 -41.97
C THR A 741 -5.62 -18.74 -41.18
N THR A 742 -4.40 -18.31 -40.90
CA THR A 742 -4.13 -17.06 -40.17
C THR A 742 -4.69 -15.84 -40.92
N VAL A 743 -4.44 -15.78 -42.23
CA VAL A 743 -4.92 -14.73 -43.12
C VAL A 743 -5.40 -15.35 -44.43
N ALA A 744 -6.66 -15.13 -44.80
CA ALA A 744 -7.24 -15.58 -46.06
C ALA A 744 -7.72 -14.39 -46.89
N ILE A 745 -7.26 -14.27 -48.13
CA ILE A 745 -7.72 -13.24 -49.07
C ILE A 745 -8.25 -13.97 -50.30
N ASP A 746 -9.58 -13.99 -50.46
CA ASP A 746 -10.26 -14.70 -51.53
C ASP A 746 -10.84 -13.70 -52.54
N SER A 747 -10.71 -14.01 -53.83
CA SER A 747 -11.45 -13.32 -54.90
C SER A 747 -12.76 -14.05 -55.17
N TRP A 748 -13.87 -13.34 -55.39
CA TRP A 748 -15.09 -13.97 -55.89
C TRP A 748 -14.93 -14.56 -57.30
N ASN A 749 -13.94 -14.12 -58.10
CA ASN A 749 -13.85 -14.45 -59.53
C ASN A 749 -12.43 -14.55 -60.18
N GLY A 750 -11.35 -14.90 -59.46
CA GLY A 750 -10.10 -15.35 -60.10
C GLY A 750 -8.79 -14.72 -59.63
N THR A 751 -7.70 -15.39 -60.03
CA THR A 751 -6.29 -15.24 -59.63
C THR A 751 -5.74 -13.81 -59.54
N TRP A 752 -4.98 -13.56 -58.46
CA TRP A 752 -4.17 -12.36 -58.22
C TRP A 752 -2.84 -12.39 -58.99
N ASN A 753 -2.36 -11.22 -59.41
CA ASN A 753 -0.96 -10.96 -59.77
C ASN A 753 -0.20 -10.40 -58.57
#